data_AF-D4AJ78-F1
#
_entry.id   AF-D4AJ78-F1
#
_cell.length_a   1.000
_cell.length_b   1.000
_cell.length_c   1.000
_cell.angle_alpha   90.00
_cell.angle_beta   90.00
_cell.angle_gamma   90.00
#
_symmetry.space_group_name_H-M   'P 1'
#
loop_
_entity.id
_entity.type
_entity.pdbx_description
1 polymer ?
#
loop_
_entity_poly.entity_id
_entity_poly.type
_entity_poly.pdbx_seq_one_letter_code
_entity_poly.pdbx_strand_id
1 'polypeptide(L)'
;MGTTLQSLSALMQRSSINDHEELIKACNSILKKSRTDLDAQHIKTIALIKLDRFEDAIRVIEEGGDVLKKRLPLEWSYALYKIGRLDEAISFAASVGSQRGAKHVEAQASYRAEDFDRTLKIYQDLISDVRASTGELTDLQINITAAEAQSLWAGQSTLSKDLVSKRDALDVFEAAYNMACEQIARGYYERALELLKISKELCEASDELSLEDKKVELLPIKIQEIHVYLQQGKIEEGEALIRGIDFAEITDLSTKLIAENLAILTTEQKINPYIKHKNFSRTPRPAGNDKFFSYQNDILSRNALVINLMVQKFDEVSRSISKTLSQHSSATLSSDVNSLAAFDATAHTHGADSRNAIKKISSLSAMRPRDLGLTLVLAQLQVADGNINAAISTLENFSMKLEETGDDSDMMVRFSPGLVNILVTLYRSQGRKHHINSELSKAAKYWQGKDPSSQPISLLRAAAISLFNSHDSADISTATEIFAHLHSRDGSDRIATAGFVASHAISSPAVVESSLKSLLPVQELIAGVDVSHLEAAGVQLPASTATSALKKGQKRRSSDALKKNKRIRKPKNMDPNEKVDPERWLPLRDRSSYRPKGKKGKQRAADRTQGGVVNEKADDGHSSPTPVKSTSQVIGSMGGARKKKGKGKNYVSNGREAIEFKKTFLKREFRQLQYIIVCFEYSPVYTTAIAQSEARRNFKMASSRSSTPASSPTQAYLFLYNLVSLGLWSTLTFRLLFSLFQIYSDSHGSYSSEGEGVAGLFVYLFPLLRTTQSLAALEILHSLFGLVRASAVTTTMQVASRLLLVWGVMYIFSPFSPTLPIFEFDGTGANKYFLLGHGMRSAQLSDWGFIGCLFAWGVTECIRYGFFVFQILGQGIPKAILWLRYNTFFILYPVGISSECFLIYLTVVNASGLLSIFRFALIAILLVYIPGMANLFITP
;
A
#
# COMPACT_ATOMS: atom_id res chain seq x y z
N MET A 1 -40.36 -34.78 67.53
CA MET A 1 -39.30 -35.55 66.84
C MET A 1 -39.78 -35.90 65.45
N GLY A 2 -38.96 -35.59 64.43
CA GLY A 2 -38.86 -36.39 63.20
C GLY A 2 -39.81 -36.09 62.03
N THR A 3 -39.68 -34.95 61.36
CA THR A 3 -40.10 -34.82 59.95
C THR A 3 -39.01 -34.13 59.13
N THR A 4 -38.02 -34.94 58.77
CA THR A 4 -37.17 -34.87 57.57
C THR A 4 -36.77 -33.48 57.06
N LEU A 5 -35.76 -32.88 57.71
CA LEU A 5 -34.67 -32.26 56.96
C LEU A 5 -34.11 -33.33 56.03
N GLN A 6 -34.60 -33.39 54.79
CA GLN A 6 -33.89 -34.12 53.74
C GLN A 6 -32.52 -33.48 53.63
N SER A 7 -31.49 -34.20 54.06
CA SER A 7 -30.13 -33.73 53.97
C SER A 7 -29.81 -33.47 52.50
N LEU A 8 -29.13 -32.36 52.24
CA LEU A 8 -28.57 -32.00 50.93
C LEU A 8 -27.84 -33.19 50.27
N SER A 9 -27.21 -34.03 51.09
CA SER A 9 -26.57 -35.30 50.69
C SER A 9 -27.53 -36.35 50.10
N ALA A 10 -28.75 -36.50 50.64
CA ALA A 10 -29.75 -37.43 50.13
C ALA A 10 -30.41 -36.94 48.83
N LEU A 11 -30.38 -35.62 48.60
CA LEU A 11 -30.87 -34.98 47.37
C LEU A 11 -29.83 -35.05 46.24
N MET A 12 -28.55 -34.84 46.55
CA MET A 12 -27.43 -35.06 45.62
C MET A 12 -27.31 -36.53 45.16
N GLN A 13 -27.71 -37.50 46.00
CA GLN A 13 -27.78 -38.91 45.60
C GLN A 13 -28.98 -39.26 44.71
N ARG A 14 -30.02 -38.40 44.65
CA ARG A 14 -31.27 -38.66 43.92
C ARG A 14 -31.35 -37.98 42.56
N SER A 15 -30.71 -36.83 42.38
CA SER A 15 -30.51 -36.24 41.06
C SER A 15 -29.54 -37.11 40.29
N SER A 16 -29.89 -37.58 39.08
CA SER A 16 -28.87 -38.05 38.16
C SER A 16 -27.85 -36.93 38.00
N ILE A 17 -26.58 -37.25 38.24
CA ILE A 17 -25.44 -36.34 38.43
C ILE A 17 -25.24 -35.29 37.30
N ASN A 18 -25.98 -35.40 36.19
CA ASN A 18 -25.76 -34.63 34.96
C ASN A 18 -26.82 -33.55 34.66
N ASP A 19 -27.88 -33.39 35.46
CA ASP A 19 -28.88 -32.32 35.23
C ASP A 19 -28.74 -31.16 36.23
N HIS A 20 -27.93 -30.18 35.84
CA HIS A 20 -27.71 -28.95 36.61
C HIS A 20 -28.98 -28.09 36.76
N GLU A 21 -30.00 -28.22 35.89
CA GLU A 21 -31.27 -27.49 36.06
C GLU A 21 -32.11 -28.06 37.21
N GLU A 22 -32.12 -29.40 37.38
CA GLU A 22 -32.80 -30.03 38.50
C GLU A 22 -32.16 -29.68 39.84
N LEU A 23 -30.82 -29.63 39.88
CA LEU A 23 -30.05 -29.13 41.02
C LEU A 23 -30.45 -27.70 41.40
N ILE A 24 -30.59 -26.80 40.42
CA ILE A 24 -31.04 -25.43 40.66
C ILE A 24 -32.47 -25.40 41.24
N LYS A 25 -33.39 -26.24 40.73
CA LYS A 25 -34.77 -26.33 41.24
C LYS A 25 -34.80 -26.82 42.69
N ALA A 26 -33.97 -27.80 43.04
CA ALA A 26 -33.83 -28.30 44.40
C ALA A 26 -33.26 -27.23 45.34
N CYS A 27 -32.15 -26.58 44.96
CA CYS A 27 -31.57 -25.47 45.73
C CYS A 27 -32.57 -24.34 45.94
N ASN A 28 -33.33 -23.95 44.91
CA ASN A 28 -34.39 -22.93 45.04
C ASN A 28 -35.47 -23.33 46.03
N SER A 29 -35.78 -24.63 46.16
CA SER A 29 -36.77 -25.14 47.11
C SER A 29 -36.27 -25.07 48.56
N ILE A 30 -34.97 -25.25 48.77
CA ILE A 30 -34.30 -25.08 50.07
C ILE A 30 -34.20 -23.59 50.42
N LEU A 31 -33.77 -22.75 49.47
CA LEU A 31 -33.61 -21.31 49.66
C LEU A 31 -34.93 -20.58 49.91
N LYS A 32 -36.06 -21.13 49.44
CA LYS A 32 -37.41 -20.65 49.83
C LYS A 32 -37.71 -20.85 51.32
N LYS A 33 -37.14 -21.88 51.95
CA LYS A 33 -37.32 -22.17 53.39
C LYS A 33 -36.27 -21.46 54.25
N SER A 34 -35.04 -21.35 53.75
CA SER A 34 -33.92 -20.68 54.41
C SER A 34 -33.10 -19.90 53.39
N ARG A 35 -33.29 -18.57 53.34
CA ARG A 35 -32.63 -17.72 52.33
C ARG A 35 -31.11 -17.60 52.55
N THR A 36 -30.64 -17.84 53.77
CA THR A 36 -29.23 -17.72 54.19
C THR A 36 -28.49 -19.06 54.22
N ASP A 37 -29.07 -20.14 53.67
CA ASP A 37 -28.40 -21.44 53.58
C ASP A 37 -27.21 -21.36 52.60
N LEU A 38 -26.00 -21.25 53.16
CA LEU A 38 -24.76 -21.08 52.40
C LEU A 38 -24.42 -22.30 51.53
N ASP A 39 -24.81 -23.51 51.92
CA ASP A 39 -24.53 -24.73 51.14
C ASP A 39 -25.45 -24.80 49.92
N ALA A 40 -26.73 -24.49 50.10
CA ALA A 40 -27.68 -24.41 49.00
C ALA A 40 -27.33 -23.27 48.02
N GLN A 41 -26.86 -22.11 48.52
CA GLN A 41 -26.35 -21.03 47.68
C GLN A 41 -25.10 -21.46 46.92
N HIS A 42 -24.15 -22.13 47.59
CA HIS A 42 -22.90 -22.59 46.97
C HIS A 42 -23.14 -23.56 45.81
N ILE A 43 -23.95 -24.60 46.04
CA ILE A 43 -24.27 -25.60 45.01
C ILE A 43 -25.05 -24.96 43.85
N LYS A 44 -25.99 -24.06 44.15
CA LYS A 44 -26.71 -23.31 43.13
C LYS A 44 -25.77 -22.49 42.26
N THR A 45 -24.79 -21.81 42.86
CA THR A 45 -23.78 -21.05 42.13
C THR A 45 -22.97 -21.95 41.19
N ILE A 46 -22.47 -23.10 41.66
CA ILE A 46 -21.72 -24.04 40.82
C ILE A 46 -22.58 -24.55 39.66
N ALA A 47 -23.84 -24.94 39.93
CA ALA A 47 -24.75 -25.42 38.90
C ALA A 47 -25.06 -24.32 37.86
N LEU A 48 -25.19 -23.06 38.28
CA LEU A 48 -25.38 -21.92 37.36
C LEU A 48 -24.14 -21.68 36.50
N ILE A 49 -22.94 -21.74 37.07
CA ILE A 49 -21.68 -21.61 36.31
C ILE A 49 -21.54 -22.75 35.29
N LYS A 50 -21.88 -23.98 35.66
CA LYS A 50 -21.85 -25.14 34.75
C LYS A 50 -22.86 -25.06 33.61
N LEU A 51 -23.89 -24.22 33.74
CA LEU A 51 -24.87 -23.92 32.69
C LEU A 51 -24.57 -22.61 31.94
N ASP A 52 -23.37 -22.05 32.11
CA ASP A 52 -22.96 -20.75 31.55
C ASP A 52 -23.87 -19.57 31.94
N ARG A 53 -24.58 -19.67 33.07
CA ARG A 53 -25.47 -18.61 33.60
C ARG A 53 -24.74 -17.73 34.60
N PHE A 54 -23.70 -17.05 34.13
CA PHE A 54 -22.77 -16.30 34.98
C PHE A 54 -23.44 -15.14 35.71
N GLU A 55 -24.37 -14.40 35.10
CA GLU A 55 -25.01 -13.24 35.73
C GLU A 55 -25.90 -13.68 36.89
N ASP A 56 -26.57 -14.82 36.73
CA ASP A 56 -27.38 -15.41 37.80
C ASP A 56 -26.49 -15.94 38.93
N ALA A 57 -25.32 -16.51 38.60
CA ALA A 57 -24.34 -16.94 39.59
C ALA A 57 -23.80 -15.74 40.39
N ILE A 58 -23.47 -14.63 39.73
CA ILE A 58 -23.07 -13.38 40.39
C ILE A 58 -24.15 -12.89 41.35
N ARG A 59 -25.41 -12.86 40.92
CA ARG A 59 -26.53 -12.44 41.79
C ARG A 59 -26.63 -13.31 43.04
N VAL A 60 -26.50 -14.63 42.91
CA VAL A 60 -26.51 -15.54 44.07
C VAL A 60 -25.34 -15.26 45.01
N ILE A 61 -24.14 -15.01 44.47
CA ILE A 61 -22.97 -14.69 45.28
C ILE A 61 -23.12 -13.33 45.99
N GLU A 62 -23.65 -12.32 45.30
CA GLU A 62 -23.92 -10.99 45.87
C GLU A 62 -24.99 -11.05 46.97
N GLU A 63 -26.06 -11.84 46.78
CA GLU A 63 -27.09 -12.08 47.80
C GLU A 63 -26.53 -12.79 49.06
N GLY A 64 -25.52 -13.65 48.89
CA GLY A 64 -24.81 -14.32 50.01
C GLY A 64 -23.75 -13.45 50.70
N GLY A 65 -23.47 -12.25 50.17
CA GLY A 65 -22.52 -11.29 50.74
C GLY A 65 -21.06 -11.77 50.78
N ASP A 66 -20.24 -11.10 51.60
CA ASP A 66 -18.79 -11.35 51.67
C ASP A 66 -18.45 -12.75 52.20
N VAL A 67 -19.35 -13.36 52.97
CA VAL A 67 -19.18 -14.73 53.49
C VAL A 67 -19.15 -15.73 52.33
N LEU A 68 -20.08 -15.61 51.39
CA LEU A 68 -20.13 -16.51 50.24
C LEU A 68 -19.01 -16.20 49.23
N LYS A 69 -18.67 -14.92 49.02
CA LYS A 69 -17.51 -14.52 48.19
C LYS A 69 -16.19 -15.13 48.68
N LYS A 70 -15.96 -15.14 50.00
CA LYS A 70 -14.77 -15.78 50.60
C LYS A 70 -14.79 -17.30 50.50
N ARG A 71 -15.98 -17.91 50.44
CA ARG A 71 -16.17 -19.36 50.30
C ARG A 71 -16.00 -19.84 48.85
N LEU A 72 -16.34 -19.00 47.88
CA LEU A 72 -16.31 -19.29 46.44
C LEU A 72 -15.40 -18.31 45.69
N PRO A 73 -14.12 -18.20 46.09
CA PRO A 73 -13.28 -17.14 45.55
C PRO A 73 -12.94 -17.36 44.07
N LEU A 74 -12.81 -18.62 43.65
CA LEU A 74 -12.50 -19.00 42.27
C LEU A 74 -13.73 -18.80 41.36
N GLU A 75 -14.89 -19.25 41.81
CA GLU A 75 -16.14 -19.14 41.08
C GLU A 75 -16.58 -17.68 40.92
N TRP A 76 -16.33 -16.85 41.94
CA TRP A 76 -16.58 -15.41 41.88
C TRP A 76 -15.68 -14.72 40.85
N SER A 77 -14.35 -14.91 40.91
CA SER A 77 -13.44 -14.32 39.93
C SER A 77 -13.70 -14.84 38.52
N TYR A 78 -14.03 -16.12 38.37
CA TYR A 78 -14.38 -16.71 37.09
C TYR A 78 -15.67 -16.12 36.52
N ALA A 79 -16.74 -15.99 37.32
CA ALA A 79 -18.00 -15.40 36.86
C ALA A 79 -17.81 -13.92 36.46
N LEU A 80 -17.02 -13.14 37.22
CA LEU A 80 -16.66 -11.77 36.87
C LEU A 80 -15.90 -11.69 35.53
N TYR A 81 -14.94 -12.59 35.33
CA TYR A 81 -14.21 -12.71 34.08
C TYR A 81 -15.15 -13.03 32.90
N LYS A 82 -16.08 -13.98 33.05
CA LYS A 82 -17.00 -14.39 31.97
C LYS A 82 -17.98 -13.30 31.54
N ILE A 83 -18.28 -12.34 32.41
CA ILE A 83 -19.15 -11.19 32.14
C ILE A 83 -18.35 -9.98 31.60
N GLY A 84 -17.02 -10.05 31.62
CA GLY A 84 -16.13 -8.98 31.16
C GLY A 84 -15.82 -7.91 32.21
N ARG A 85 -16.06 -8.17 33.51
CA ARG A 85 -15.62 -7.30 34.63
C ARG A 85 -14.16 -7.62 34.98
N LEU A 86 -13.26 -7.33 34.04
CA LEU A 86 -11.87 -7.82 34.07
C LEU A 86 -11.06 -7.31 35.26
N ASP A 87 -11.11 -6.01 35.57
CA ASP A 87 -10.33 -5.42 36.67
C ASP A 87 -10.70 -6.02 38.04
N GLU A 88 -12.00 -6.26 38.24
CA GLU A 88 -12.52 -6.91 39.44
C GLU A 88 -12.11 -8.39 39.49
N ALA A 89 -12.16 -9.09 38.36
CA ALA A 89 -11.69 -10.47 38.27
C ALA A 89 -10.19 -10.60 38.59
N ILE A 90 -9.36 -9.72 38.01
CA ILE A 90 -7.90 -9.69 38.22
C ILE A 90 -7.58 -9.37 39.68
N SER A 91 -8.13 -8.30 40.22
CA SER A 91 -7.86 -7.86 41.59
C SER A 91 -8.26 -8.93 42.61
N PHE A 92 -9.42 -9.56 42.43
CA PHE A 92 -9.90 -10.59 43.33
C PHE A 92 -9.09 -11.89 43.19
N ALA A 93 -8.81 -12.35 41.97
CA ALA A 93 -8.00 -13.55 41.72
C ALA A 93 -6.59 -13.40 42.32
N ALA A 94 -5.96 -12.24 42.16
CA ALA A 94 -4.66 -11.92 42.76
C ALA A 94 -4.70 -11.94 44.30
N SER A 95 -5.80 -11.48 44.92
CA SER A 95 -5.96 -11.48 46.38
C SER A 95 -6.02 -12.88 47.01
N VAL A 96 -6.40 -13.89 46.22
CA VAL A 96 -6.47 -15.30 46.64
C VAL A 96 -5.08 -15.94 46.61
N GLY A 97 -4.19 -15.44 45.75
CA GLY A 97 -2.72 -15.49 45.79
C GLY A 97 -2.01 -16.84 45.67
N SER A 98 -2.59 -17.91 46.19
CA SER A 98 -1.91 -19.22 46.37
C SER A 98 -2.61 -20.39 45.68
N GLN A 99 -3.88 -20.21 45.28
CA GLN A 99 -4.62 -21.24 44.56
C GLN A 99 -4.24 -21.24 43.08
N ARG A 100 -3.77 -22.39 42.58
CA ARG A 100 -3.39 -22.57 41.17
C ARG A 100 -4.52 -22.22 40.20
N GLY A 101 -5.78 -22.51 40.57
CA GLY A 101 -6.96 -22.11 39.80
C GLY A 101 -7.15 -20.60 39.72
N ALA A 102 -6.91 -19.87 40.81
CA ALA A 102 -7.01 -18.41 40.83
C ALA A 102 -5.96 -17.76 39.93
N LYS A 103 -4.73 -18.30 39.90
CA LYS A 103 -3.68 -17.86 38.96
C LYS A 103 -4.08 -18.05 37.49
N HIS A 104 -4.75 -19.15 37.14
CA HIS A 104 -5.27 -19.36 35.78
C HIS A 104 -6.32 -18.30 35.41
N VAL A 105 -7.27 -18.01 36.29
CA VAL A 105 -8.28 -16.96 36.06
C VAL A 105 -7.64 -15.57 35.97
N GLU A 106 -6.66 -15.28 36.81
CA GLU A 106 -5.90 -14.03 36.75
C GLU A 106 -5.20 -13.88 35.39
N ALA A 107 -4.48 -14.91 34.94
CA ALA A 107 -3.80 -14.89 33.64
C ALA A 107 -4.78 -14.69 32.47
N GLN A 108 -5.93 -15.37 32.50
CA GLN A 108 -7.00 -15.25 31.50
C GLN A 108 -7.61 -13.84 31.48
N ALA A 109 -7.91 -13.29 32.66
CA ALA A 109 -8.48 -11.95 32.78
C ALA A 109 -7.47 -10.87 32.37
N SER A 110 -6.19 -11.00 32.75
CA SER A 110 -5.09 -10.12 32.32
C SER A 110 -4.86 -10.21 30.81
N TYR A 111 -4.91 -11.41 30.23
CA TYR A 111 -4.78 -11.61 28.78
C TYR A 111 -5.89 -10.87 28.06
N ARG A 112 -7.12 -10.99 28.58
CA ARG A 112 -8.30 -10.34 28.02
C ARG A 112 -8.29 -8.83 28.18
N ALA A 113 -7.63 -8.33 29.23
CA ALA A 113 -7.39 -6.92 29.50
C ALA A 113 -6.19 -6.36 28.73
N GLU A 114 -5.52 -7.16 27.89
CA GLU A 114 -4.35 -6.78 27.07
C GLU A 114 -3.08 -6.46 27.89
N ASP A 115 -3.03 -6.93 29.14
CA ASP A 115 -1.82 -6.90 29.98
C ASP A 115 -1.02 -8.20 29.79
N PHE A 116 -0.42 -8.33 28.60
CA PHE A 116 0.30 -9.54 28.18
C PHE A 116 1.56 -9.78 29.01
N ASP A 117 2.23 -8.72 29.49
CA ASP A 117 3.40 -8.84 30.37
C ASP A 117 3.03 -9.52 31.70
N ARG A 118 1.91 -9.13 32.31
CA ARG A 118 1.41 -9.79 33.51
C ARG A 118 0.97 -11.22 33.23
N THR A 119 0.26 -11.46 32.13
CA THR A 119 -0.15 -12.81 31.71
C THR A 119 1.05 -13.75 31.57
N LEU A 120 2.10 -13.33 30.86
CA LEU A 120 3.29 -14.15 30.62
C LEU A 120 4.05 -14.45 31.92
N LYS A 121 4.16 -13.48 32.84
CA LYS A 121 4.75 -13.70 34.17
C LYS A 121 3.97 -14.75 34.96
N ILE A 122 2.63 -14.67 34.97
CA ILE A 122 1.80 -15.64 35.69
C ILE A 122 1.91 -17.03 35.05
N TYR A 123 1.95 -17.13 33.73
CA TYR A 123 2.14 -18.43 33.06
C TYR A 123 3.54 -19.02 33.28
N GLN A 124 4.57 -18.18 33.36
CA GLN A 124 5.92 -18.61 33.74
C GLN A 124 5.97 -19.21 35.16
N ASP A 125 5.22 -18.62 36.10
CA ASP A 125 5.04 -19.20 37.44
C ASP A 125 4.27 -20.53 37.40
N LEU A 126 3.25 -20.64 36.54
CA LEU A 126 2.40 -21.83 36.46
C LEU A 126 3.12 -23.02 35.82
N ILE A 127 3.96 -22.79 34.80
CA ILE A 127 4.69 -23.84 34.08
C ILE A 127 5.89 -24.37 34.88
N SER A 128 6.46 -23.55 35.76
CA SER A 128 7.58 -23.94 36.64
C SER A 128 7.17 -24.75 37.88
N ASP A 129 5.87 -24.84 38.17
CA ASP A 129 5.33 -25.59 39.30
C ASP A 129 5.12 -27.08 38.96
N VAL A 130 5.82 -27.95 39.70
CA VAL A 130 5.91 -29.41 39.53
C VAL A 130 4.56 -30.14 39.64
N ARG A 131 3.51 -29.48 40.16
CA ARG A 131 2.17 -30.05 40.31
C ARG A 131 1.35 -30.07 39.02
N ALA A 132 1.86 -29.54 37.92
CA ALA A 132 1.18 -29.52 36.62
C ALA A 132 1.07 -30.94 36.03
N SER A 133 -0.14 -31.33 35.62
CA SER A 133 -0.33 -32.58 34.86
C SER A 133 0.15 -32.41 33.41
N THR A 134 0.48 -33.50 32.72
CA THR A 134 0.93 -33.45 31.31
C THR A 134 -0.05 -32.71 30.40
N GLY A 135 -1.36 -32.92 30.55
CA GLY A 135 -2.36 -32.19 29.77
C GLY A 135 -2.45 -30.71 30.12
N GLU A 136 -2.24 -30.35 31.39
CA GLU A 136 -2.19 -28.95 31.83
C GLU A 136 -0.94 -28.24 31.30
N LEU A 137 0.18 -28.94 31.18
CA LEU A 137 1.40 -28.40 30.56
C LEU A 137 1.15 -28.06 29.08
N THR A 138 0.48 -28.94 28.34
CA THR A 138 0.10 -28.66 26.94
C THR A 138 -0.81 -27.43 26.84
N ASP A 139 -1.83 -27.31 27.70
CA ASP A 139 -2.72 -26.14 27.70
C ASP A 139 -1.96 -24.84 28.05
N LEU A 140 -1.03 -24.90 29.01
CA LEU A 140 -0.16 -23.77 29.35
C LEU A 140 0.74 -23.35 28.19
N GLN A 141 1.31 -24.32 27.45
CA GLN A 141 2.11 -24.04 26.26
C GLN A 141 1.29 -23.29 25.21
N ILE A 142 0.09 -23.77 24.89
CA ILE A 142 -0.82 -23.12 23.93
C ILE A 142 -1.09 -21.66 24.37
N ASN A 143 -1.42 -21.45 25.64
CA ASN A 143 -1.76 -20.12 26.17
C ASN A 143 -0.56 -19.17 26.22
N ILE A 144 0.64 -19.67 26.51
CA ILE A 144 1.88 -18.88 26.46
C ILE A 144 2.14 -18.42 25.03
N THR A 145 2.12 -19.35 24.06
CA THR A 145 2.34 -19.00 22.64
C THR A 145 1.28 -18.02 22.13
N ALA A 146 0.03 -18.15 22.60
CA ALA A 146 -1.03 -17.18 22.32
C ALA A 146 -0.70 -15.79 22.88
N ALA A 147 -0.29 -15.69 24.14
CA ALA A 147 0.07 -14.44 24.79
C ALA A 147 1.30 -13.77 24.16
N GLU A 148 2.31 -14.56 23.78
CA GLU A 148 3.49 -14.07 23.04
C GLU A 148 3.09 -13.51 21.67
N ALA A 149 2.24 -14.22 20.92
CA ALA A 149 1.74 -13.74 19.63
C ALA A 149 0.98 -12.41 19.79
N GLN A 150 0.06 -12.30 20.77
CA GLN A 150 -0.71 -11.07 20.96
C GLN A 150 0.12 -9.89 21.49
N SER A 151 1.14 -10.15 22.30
CA SER A 151 2.09 -9.10 22.73
C SER A 151 2.81 -8.47 21.54
N LEU A 152 3.24 -9.29 20.56
CA LEU A 152 3.81 -8.79 19.30
C LEU A 152 2.80 -7.97 18.48
N TRP A 153 1.56 -8.43 18.37
CA TRP A 153 0.49 -7.70 17.68
C TRP A 153 0.17 -6.36 18.33
N ALA A 154 0.24 -6.27 19.66
CA ALA A 154 0.08 -5.04 20.42
C ALA A 154 1.30 -4.09 20.31
N GLY A 155 2.34 -4.46 19.57
CA GLY A 155 3.57 -3.68 19.45
C GLY A 155 4.41 -3.67 20.73
N GLN A 156 4.16 -4.57 21.68
CA GLN A 156 4.93 -4.71 22.90
C GLN A 156 6.21 -5.49 22.57
N SER A 157 7.34 -4.78 22.61
CA SER A 157 8.67 -5.35 22.42
C SER A 157 9.13 -6.00 23.73
N THR A 158 8.75 -7.25 23.98
CA THR A 158 9.54 -8.08 24.86
C THR A 158 10.40 -9.02 24.01
N LEU A 159 11.72 -8.91 24.18
CA LEU A 159 12.65 -9.99 23.92
C LEU A 159 12.21 -11.16 24.83
N SER A 160 11.20 -11.92 24.43
CA SER A 160 10.86 -13.14 25.15
C SER A 160 12.01 -14.11 24.93
N LYS A 161 12.72 -14.44 26.02
CA LYS A 161 13.41 -15.72 26.10
C LYS A 161 12.31 -16.74 25.85
N ASP A 162 12.35 -17.48 24.73
CA ASP A 162 11.34 -18.48 24.38
C ASP A 162 11.00 -19.31 25.63
N LEU A 163 9.84 -19.05 26.27
CA LEU A 163 9.47 -19.66 27.54
C LEU A 163 9.14 -21.15 27.36
N VAL A 164 8.86 -21.53 26.11
CA VAL A 164 8.51 -22.88 25.68
C VAL A 164 9.36 -23.25 24.47
N SER A 165 9.79 -24.51 24.42
CA SER A 165 10.45 -25.10 23.25
C SER A 165 9.51 -25.08 22.03
N LYS A 166 9.87 -24.30 21.02
CA LYS A 166 9.10 -24.17 19.76
C LYS A 166 9.03 -25.46 18.94
N ARG A 167 9.84 -26.49 19.24
CA ARG A 167 9.76 -27.80 18.59
C ARG A 167 8.61 -28.64 19.12
N ASP A 168 8.45 -28.68 20.44
CA ASP A 168 7.43 -29.52 21.09
C ASP A 168 6.01 -28.93 20.89
N ALA A 169 5.94 -27.63 20.62
CA ALA A 169 4.71 -26.91 20.29
C ALA A 169 4.14 -27.24 18.90
N LEU A 170 4.90 -27.88 18.00
CA LEU A 170 4.43 -28.17 16.62
C LEU A 170 3.58 -29.43 16.52
N ASP A 171 3.53 -30.27 17.55
CA ASP A 171 2.73 -31.50 17.56
C ASP A 171 1.25 -31.24 17.90
N VAL A 172 0.92 -30.01 18.32
CA VAL A 172 -0.42 -29.59 18.74
C VAL A 172 -0.94 -28.51 17.79
N PHE A 173 -2.07 -28.76 17.14
CA PHE A 173 -2.55 -27.88 16.07
C PHE A 173 -2.83 -26.44 16.54
N GLU A 174 -3.31 -26.25 17.78
CA GLU A 174 -3.52 -24.93 18.38
C GLU A 174 -2.22 -24.15 18.56
N ALA A 175 -1.17 -24.83 19.00
CA ALA A 175 0.13 -24.21 19.20
C ALA A 175 0.79 -23.87 17.85
N ALA A 176 0.67 -24.75 16.84
CA ALA A 176 1.08 -24.44 15.47
C ALA A 176 0.33 -23.22 14.88
N TYR A 177 -0.98 -23.09 15.16
CA TYR A 177 -1.77 -21.92 14.77
C TYR A 177 -1.27 -20.64 15.46
N ASN A 178 -1.03 -20.67 16.77
CA ASN A 178 -0.54 -19.51 17.52
C ASN A 178 0.86 -19.08 17.05
N MET A 179 1.73 -20.05 16.75
CA MET A 179 3.04 -19.78 16.13
C MET A 179 2.90 -19.16 14.74
N ALA A 180 1.92 -19.58 13.94
CA ALA A 180 1.63 -18.91 12.69
C ALA A 180 1.24 -17.44 12.93
N CYS A 181 0.34 -17.16 13.88
CA CYS A 181 -0.03 -15.80 14.27
C CYS A 181 1.18 -14.95 14.71
N GLU A 182 2.15 -15.54 15.43
CA GLU A 182 3.43 -14.91 15.79
C GLU A 182 4.24 -14.53 14.53
N GLN A 183 4.36 -15.44 13.56
CA GLN A 183 5.09 -15.16 12.31
C GLN A 183 4.40 -14.10 11.45
N ILE A 184 3.06 -14.05 11.46
CA ILE A 184 2.29 -13.02 10.76
C ILE A 184 2.55 -11.65 11.40
N ALA A 185 2.56 -11.55 12.73
CA ALA A 185 2.89 -10.30 13.43
C ALA A 185 4.27 -9.76 13.04
N ARG A 186 5.22 -10.67 12.75
CA ARG A 186 6.58 -10.34 12.32
C ARG A 186 6.73 -10.05 10.82
N GLY A 187 5.67 -10.25 10.03
CA GLY A 187 5.69 -10.09 8.57
C GLY A 187 6.29 -11.27 7.79
N TYR A 188 6.51 -12.42 8.44
CA TYR A 188 7.05 -13.62 7.80
C TYR A 188 5.92 -14.50 7.21
N TYR A 189 5.25 -13.99 6.19
CA TYR A 189 4.03 -14.58 5.62
C TYR A 189 4.21 -15.99 5.04
N GLU A 190 5.33 -16.27 4.35
CA GLU A 190 5.57 -17.62 3.78
C GLU A 190 5.71 -18.66 4.89
N ARG A 191 6.46 -18.34 5.95
CA ARG A 191 6.60 -19.22 7.12
C ARG A 191 5.27 -19.40 7.86
N ALA A 192 4.46 -18.35 7.93
CA ALA A 192 3.12 -18.44 8.51
C ALA A 192 2.21 -19.39 7.72
N LEU A 193 2.22 -19.37 6.38
CA LEU A 193 1.44 -20.31 5.56
C LEU A 193 1.85 -21.76 5.79
N GLU A 194 3.15 -22.04 5.90
CA GLU A 194 3.65 -23.39 6.23
C GLU A 194 3.08 -23.87 7.58
N LEU A 195 3.11 -23.00 8.61
CA LEU A 195 2.59 -23.32 9.94
C LEU A 195 1.06 -23.48 9.97
N LEU A 196 0.32 -22.65 9.23
CA LEU A 196 -1.14 -22.78 9.10
C LEU A 196 -1.52 -24.10 8.40
N LYS A 197 -0.74 -24.51 7.40
CA LYS A 197 -0.95 -25.79 6.72
C LYS A 197 -0.70 -26.97 7.67
N ILE A 198 0.36 -26.92 8.47
CA ILE A 198 0.64 -27.92 9.52
C ILE A 198 -0.52 -27.96 10.53
N SER A 199 -0.96 -26.81 11.03
CA SER A 199 -2.10 -26.72 11.96
C SER A 199 -3.38 -27.33 11.36
N LYS A 200 -3.67 -27.06 10.09
CA LYS A 200 -4.81 -27.64 9.38
C LYS A 200 -4.70 -29.17 9.28
N GLU A 201 -3.55 -29.69 8.86
CA GLU A 201 -3.31 -31.13 8.72
C GLU A 201 -3.46 -31.86 10.07
N LEU A 202 -2.93 -31.28 11.15
CA LEU A 202 -3.07 -31.82 12.51
C LEU A 202 -4.54 -31.79 12.99
N CYS A 203 -5.27 -30.70 12.71
CA CYS A 203 -6.69 -30.61 13.06
C CYS A 203 -7.54 -31.63 12.30
N GLU A 204 -7.26 -31.85 11.01
CA GLU A 204 -7.95 -32.84 10.18
C GLU A 204 -7.63 -34.28 10.63
N ALA A 205 -6.38 -34.54 11.02
CA ALA A 205 -5.91 -35.83 11.50
C ALA A 205 -6.29 -36.17 12.95
N SER A 206 -6.77 -35.21 13.74
CA SER A 206 -7.12 -35.44 15.15
C SER A 206 -8.30 -36.40 15.31
N ASP A 207 -8.09 -37.51 16.03
CA ASP A 207 -9.15 -38.47 16.36
C ASP A 207 -10.00 -38.03 17.57
N GLU A 208 -9.59 -36.96 18.27
CA GLU A 208 -10.30 -36.43 19.45
C GLU A 208 -11.52 -35.56 19.09
N LEU A 209 -11.60 -35.08 17.84
CA LEU A 209 -12.61 -34.13 17.39
C LEU A 209 -13.67 -34.83 16.51
N SER A 210 -14.95 -34.54 16.77
CA SER A 210 -16.03 -34.95 15.88
C SER A 210 -15.94 -34.21 14.53
N LEU A 211 -16.62 -34.71 13.49
CA LEU A 211 -16.65 -34.01 12.18
C LEU A 211 -17.24 -32.60 12.27
N GLU A 212 -18.17 -32.37 13.19
CA GLU A 212 -18.75 -31.04 13.43
C GLU A 212 -17.75 -30.13 14.15
N ASP A 213 -17.04 -30.64 15.16
CA ASP A 213 -16.03 -29.88 15.89
C ASP A 213 -14.83 -29.54 14.99
N LYS A 214 -14.39 -30.47 14.14
CA LYS A 214 -13.34 -30.20 13.14
C LYS A 214 -13.70 -29.03 12.23
N LYS A 215 -14.96 -28.92 11.79
CA LYS A 215 -15.40 -27.77 10.96
C LYS A 215 -15.29 -26.45 11.71
N VAL A 216 -15.65 -26.44 12.99
CA VAL A 216 -15.57 -25.26 13.86
C VAL A 216 -14.11 -24.85 14.07
N GLU A 217 -13.22 -25.82 14.32
CA GLU A 217 -11.79 -25.57 14.59
C GLU A 217 -10.99 -25.21 13.32
N LEU A 218 -11.41 -25.70 12.14
CA LEU A 218 -10.77 -25.37 10.86
C LEU A 218 -11.11 -23.97 10.35
N LEU A 219 -12.24 -23.39 10.77
CA LEU A 219 -12.69 -22.09 10.28
C LEU A 219 -11.70 -20.94 10.63
N PRO A 220 -11.23 -20.79 11.88
CA PRO A 220 -10.18 -19.83 12.24
C PRO A 220 -8.90 -19.97 11.39
N ILE A 221 -8.46 -21.21 11.18
CA ILE A 221 -7.24 -21.51 10.40
C ILE A 221 -7.41 -21.02 8.96
N LYS A 222 -8.57 -21.31 8.33
CA LYS A 222 -8.89 -20.84 6.96
C LYS A 222 -8.99 -19.32 6.88
N ILE A 223 -9.63 -18.68 7.85
CA ILE A 223 -9.74 -17.20 7.92
C ILE A 223 -8.34 -16.58 7.99
N GLN A 224 -7.45 -17.19 8.78
CA GLN A 224 -6.09 -16.72 8.93
C GLN A 224 -5.25 -16.95 7.66
N GLU A 225 -5.47 -18.05 6.96
CA GLU A 225 -4.86 -18.35 5.66
C GLU A 225 -5.27 -17.31 4.59
N ILE A 226 -6.56 -16.95 4.54
CA ILE A 226 -7.07 -15.88 3.66
C ILE A 226 -6.40 -14.54 3.97
N HIS A 227 -6.26 -14.21 5.25
CA HIS A 227 -5.54 -13.00 5.67
C HIS A 227 -4.11 -12.99 5.10
N VAL A 228 -3.36 -14.09 5.25
CA VAL A 228 -1.98 -14.15 4.77
C VAL A 228 -1.89 -14.05 3.25
N TYR A 229 -2.79 -14.71 2.52
CA TYR A 229 -2.87 -14.57 1.07
C TYR A 229 -3.11 -13.11 0.64
N LEU A 230 -4.01 -12.40 1.32
CA LEU A 230 -4.24 -10.98 1.07
C LEU A 230 -2.99 -10.12 1.35
N GLN A 231 -2.27 -10.38 2.44
CA GLN A 231 -1.01 -9.67 2.76
C GLN A 231 0.09 -9.91 1.71
N GLN A 232 0.08 -11.07 1.06
CA GLN A 232 1.00 -11.40 -0.04
C GLN A 232 0.54 -10.87 -1.41
N GLY A 233 -0.63 -10.21 -1.49
CA GLY A 233 -1.23 -9.77 -2.76
C GLY A 233 -1.85 -10.90 -3.60
N LYS A 234 -1.91 -12.13 -3.05
CA LYS A 234 -2.48 -13.34 -3.65
C LYS A 234 -4.01 -13.37 -3.47
N ILE A 235 -4.70 -12.41 -4.09
CA ILE A 235 -6.14 -12.16 -3.87
C ILE A 235 -6.99 -13.32 -4.38
N GLU A 236 -6.60 -13.97 -5.49
CA GLU A 236 -7.37 -15.04 -6.12
C GLU A 236 -7.42 -16.29 -5.24
N GLU A 237 -6.32 -16.61 -4.57
CA GLU A 237 -6.20 -17.71 -3.61
C GLU A 237 -7.07 -17.45 -2.37
N GLY A 238 -7.04 -16.22 -1.84
CA GLY A 238 -7.93 -15.80 -0.76
C GLY A 238 -9.41 -15.85 -1.16
N GLU A 239 -9.74 -15.47 -2.40
CA GLU A 239 -11.10 -15.54 -2.94
C GLU A 239 -11.57 -17.00 -3.12
N ALA A 240 -10.69 -17.91 -3.54
CA ALA A 240 -11.03 -19.32 -3.65
C ALA A 240 -11.42 -19.92 -2.29
N LEU A 241 -10.70 -19.56 -1.23
CA LEU A 241 -11.00 -20.02 0.14
C LEU A 241 -12.29 -19.39 0.69
N ILE A 242 -12.50 -18.08 0.50
CA ILE A 242 -13.69 -17.40 1.05
C ILE A 242 -14.99 -17.94 0.43
N ARG A 243 -14.97 -18.33 -0.85
CA ARG A 243 -16.15 -18.91 -1.55
C ARG A 243 -16.60 -20.24 -0.93
N GLY A 244 -15.71 -20.93 -0.22
CA GLY A 244 -16.00 -22.18 0.48
C GLY A 244 -16.56 -22.00 1.90
N ILE A 245 -16.77 -20.76 2.36
CA ILE A 245 -17.26 -20.46 3.72
C ILE A 245 -18.72 -20.03 3.66
N ASP A 246 -19.59 -20.74 4.39
CA ASP A 246 -20.97 -20.32 4.61
C ASP A 246 -21.08 -19.41 5.83
N PHE A 247 -21.22 -18.10 5.60
CA PHE A 247 -21.36 -17.10 6.67
C PHE A 247 -22.63 -17.29 7.54
N ALA A 248 -23.64 -18.03 7.06
CA ALA A 248 -24.84 -18.30 7.83
C ALA A 248 -24.60 -19.34 8.94
N GLU A 249 -23.65 -20.26 8.73
CA GLU A 249 -23.30 -21.31 9.69
C GLU A 249 -22.37 -20.82 10.80
N ILE A 250 -21.72 -19.65 10.63
CA ILE A 250 -20.85 -19.07 11.65
C ILE A 250 -21.69 -18.51 12.80
N THR A 251 -21.64 -19.18 13.95
CA THR A 251 -22.36 -18.79 15.17
C THR A 251 -21.68 -17.66 15.94
N ASP A 252 -20.34 -17.62 15.87
CA ASP A 252 -19.49 -16.68 16.59
C ASP A 252 -19.43 -15.31 15.88
N LEU A 253 -19.71 -14.23 16.61
CA LEU A 253 -19.92 -12.92 15.99
C LEU A 253 -18.60 -12.28 15.57
N SER A 254 -17.53 -12.46 16.36
CA SER A 254 -16.20 -11.95 16.03
C SER A 254 -15.65 -12.61 14.76
N THR A 255 -15.72 -13.94 14.67
CA THR A 255 -15.33 -14.74 13.51
C THR A 255 -16.13 -14.34 12.28
N LYS A 256 -17.45 -14.21 12.42
CA LYS A 256 -18.35 -13.86 11.33
C LYS A 256 -18.04 -12.48 10.77
N LEU A 257 -17.85 -11.48 11.64
CA LEU A 257 -17.54 -10.11 11.21
C LEU A 257 -16.23 -10.06 10.41
N ILE A 258 -15.22 -10.83 10.84
CA ILE A 258 -13.93 -10.89 10.16
C ILE A 258 -14.05 -11.59 8.82
N ALA A 259 -14.71 -12.75 8.76
CA ALA A 259 -14.95 -13.47 7.53
C ALA A 259 -15.70 -12.59 6.50
N GLU A 260 -16.73 -11.87 6.94
CA GLU A 260 -17.44 -10.90 6.08
C GLU A 260 -16.53 -9.74 5.64
N ASN A 261 -15.63 -9.25 6.50
CA ASN A 261 -14.65 -8.22 6.11
C ASN A 261 -13.71 -8.70 5.02
N LEU A 262 -13.15 -9.90 5.19
CA LEU A 262 -12.26 -10.54 4.21
C LEU A 262 -12.98 -10.81 2.89
N ALA A 263 -14.28 -11.14 2.93
CA ALA A 263 -15.11 -11.29 1.74
C ALA A 263 -15.24 -9.98 0.96
N ILE A 264 -15.41 -8.83 1.64
CA ILE A 264 -15.46 -7.53 0.99
C ILE A 264 -14.10 -7.18 0.33
N LEU A 265 -12.99 -7.61 0.93
CA LEU A 265 -11.64 -7.36 0.42
C LEU A 265 -11.26 -8.25 -0.79
N THR A 266 -11.73 -9.49 -0.81
CA THR A 266 -11.43 -10.48 -1.87
C THR A 266 -12.43 -10.39 -3.02
N THR A 267 -13.72 -10.55 -2.73
CA THR A 267 -14.78 -10.76 -3.74
C THR A 267 -15.34 -9.42 -4.23
N GLU A 268 -15.37 -8.40 -3.37
CA GLU A 268 -16.12 -7.18 -3.65
C GLU A 268 -15.27 -6.01 -4.15
N GLN A 269 -14.02 -6.21 -4.60
CA GLN A 269 -13.11 -5.08 -4.93
C GLN A 269 -13.72 -4.02 -5.86
N LYS A 270 -14.46 -4.45 -6.89
CA LYS A 270 -15.11 -3.57 -7.90
C LYS A 270 -16.58 -3.27 -7.63
N ILE A 271 -17.12 -3.68 -6.50
CA ILE A 271 -18.54 -3.49 -6.16
C ILE A 271 -18.83 -2.05 -5.75
N ASN A 272 -20.06 -1.61 -6.00
CA ASN A 272 -20.60 -0.32 -5.57
C ASN A 272 -20.29 -0.05 -4.08
N PRO A 273 -19.65 1.09 -3.74
CA PRO A 273 -19.34 1.46 -2.36
C PRO A 273 -20.51 1.41 -1.37
N TYR A 274 -21.73 1.71 -1.83
CA TYR A 274 -22.92 1.66 -0.97
C TYR A 274 -23.31 0.23 -0.58
N ILE A 275 -23.06 -0.74 -1.47
CA ILE A 275 -23.26 -2.17 -1.17
C ILE A 275 -22.19 -2.62 -0.17
N LYS A 276 -20.92 -2.23 -0.38
CA LYS A 276 -19.85 -2.50 0.60
C LYS A 276 -20.18 -1.95 1.99
N HIS A 277 -20.68 -0.71 2.07
CA HIS A 277 -21.13 -0.12 3.33
C HIS A 277 -22.26 -0.92 3.98
N LYS A 278 -23.27 -1.32 3.19
CA LYS A 278 -24.37 -2.16 3.69
C LYS A 278 -23.86 -3.50 4.22
N ASN A 279 -22.97 -4.17 3.48
CA ASN A 279 -22.43 -5.48 3.85
C ASN A 279 -21.53 -5.38 5.09
N PHE A 280 -20.66 -4.37 5.16
CA PHE A 280 -19.81 -4.13 6.32
C PHE A 280 -20.60 -3.85 7.61
N SER A 281 -21.74 -3.16 7.50
CA SER A 281 -22.60 -2.83 8.65
C SER A 281 -23.64 -3.90 8.97
N ARG A 282 -23.66 -5.03 8.25
CA ARG A 282 -24.67 -6.09 8.41
C ARG A 282 -24.52 -6.81 9.75
N THR A 283 -23.28 -7.11 10.13
CA THR A 283 -22.96 -7.86 11.34
C THR A 283 -22.69 -6.89 12.50
N PRO A 284 -23.42 -7.01 13.62
CA PRO A 284 -23.19 -6.19 14.80
C PRO A 284 -21.76 -6.35 15.35
N ARG A 285 -21.25 -5.33 16.04
CA ARG A 285 -19.96 -5.47 16.73
C ARG A 285 -20.09 -6.43 17.94
N PRO A 286 -19.13 -7.34 18.14
CA PRO A 286 -19.05 -8.18 19.32
C PRO A 286 -18.97 -7.40 20.63
N ALA A 287 -19.50 -7.99 21.71
CA ALA A 287 -19.56 -7.40 23.05
C ALA A 287 -19.22 -8.45 24.13
N GLY A 288 -18.99 -8.00 25.36
CA GLY A 288 -18.59 -8.87 26.46
C GLY A 288 -17.25 -9.55 26.17
N ASN A 289 -17.17 -10.86 26.43
CA ASN A 289 -15.93 -11.62 26.24
C ASN A 289 -15.54 -11.79 24.76
N ASP A 290 -16.48 -11.73 23.82
CA ASP A 290 -16.23 -11.86 22.37
C ASP A 290 -15.72 -10.55 21.72
N LYS A 291 -15.54 -9.47 22.48
CA LYS A 291 -15.02 -8.19 21.97
C LYS A 291 -13.59 -8.33 21.40
N PHE A 292 -13.30 -7.73 20.26
CA PHE A 292 -11.92 -7.68 19.74
C PHE A 292 -10.92 -7.00 20.68
N PHE A 293 -9.66 -7.37 20.55
CA PHE A 293 -8.56 -6.60 21.14
C PHE A 293 -8.49 -5.19 20.54
N SER A 294 -7.86 -4.26 21.25
CA SER A 294 -7.81 -2.85 20.89
C SER A 294 -7.24 -2.62 19.48
N TYR A 295 -6.13 -3.25 19.14
CA TYR A 295 -5.47 -3.16 17.82
C TYR A 295 -6.32 -3.76 16.69
N GLN A 296 -7.01 -4.89 16.93
CA GLN A 296 -7.97 -5.47 15.97
C GLN A 296 -9.17 -4.54 15.75
N ASN A 297 -9.72 -4.01 16.84
CA ASN A 297 -10.85 -3.09 16.79
C ASN A 297 -10.48 -1.77 16.11
N ASP A 298 -9.24 -1.30 16.28
CA ASP A 298 -8.72 -0.12 15.58
C ASP A 298 -8.72 -0.35 14.06
N ILE A 299 -8.20 -1.50 13.60
CA ILE A 299 -8.26 -1.89 12.19
C ILE A 299 -9.70 -1.85 11.66
N LEU A 300 -10.65 -2.49 12.34
CA LEU A 300 -12.07 -2.44 11.94
C LEU A 300 -12.65 -1.02 11.95
N SER A 301 -12.19 -0.18 12.87
CA SER A 301 -12.66 1.20 12.97
C SER A 301 -12.13 2.02 11.80
N ARG A 302 -10.86 1.90 11.44
CA ARG A 302 -10.27 2.49 10.22
C ARG A 302 -10.97 1.98 8.97
N ASN A 303 -11.28 0.69 8.92
CA ASN A 303 -12.05 0.07 7.84
C ASN A 303 -13.42 0.73 7.65
N ALA A 304 -14.11 0.98 8.75
CA ALA A 304 -15.37 1.72 8.73
C ALA A 304 -15.19 3.16 8.22
N LEU A 305 -14.11 3.85 8.63
CA LEU A 305 -13.80 5.21 8.15
C LEU A 305 -13.58 5.23 6.63
N VAL A 306 -12.80 4.27 6.10
CA VAL A 306 -12.59 4.11 4.66
C VAL A 306 -13.92 3.97 3.93
N ILE A 307 -14.76 3.04 4.35
CA ILE A 307 -16.03 2.78 3.67
C ILE A 307 -16.96 4.01 3.78
N ASN A 308 -16.99 4.68 4.93
CA ASN A 308 -17.74 5.92 5.11
C ASN A 308 -17.28 7.04 4.16
N LEU A 309 -15.97 7.20 3.97
CA LEU A 309 -15.42 8.13 2.99
C LEU A 309 -15.83 7.77 1.56
N MET A 310 -15.84 6.47 1.22
CA MET A 310 -16.24 6.00 -0.11
C MET A 310 -17.73 6.29 -0.42
N VAL A 311 -18.60 6.28 0.58
CA VAL A 311 -20.02 6.67 0.46
C VAL A 311 -20.28 8.15 0.76
N GLN A 312 -19.23 8.97 0.81
CA GLN A 312 -19.27 10.43 0.98
C GLN A 312 -19.84 10.93 2.32
N LYS A 313 -19.73 10.13 3.38
CA LYS A 313 -20.11 10.52 4.75
C LYS A 313 -19.03 11.34 5.45
N PHE A 314 -18.57 12.42 4.80
CA PHE A 314 -17.45 13.24 5.27
C PHE A 314 -17.70 13.86 6.66
N ASP A 315 -18.90 14.38 6.91
CA ASP A 315 -19.26 15.00 8.19
C ASP A 315 -19.33 14.00 9.36
N GLU A 316 -19.69 12.75 9.07
CA GLU A 316 -19.72 11.68 10.08
C GLU A 316 -18.29 11.27 10.46
N VAL A 317 -17.42 11.11 9.46
CA VAL A 317 -16.00 10.81 9.65
C VAL A 317 -15.30 11.91 10.45
N SER A 318 -15.45 13.18 10.03
CA SER A 318 -14.82 14.32 10.72
C SER A 318 -15.30 14.46 12.18
N ARG A 319 -16.60 14.27 12.45
CA ARG A 319 -17.14 14.27 13.83
C ARG A 319 -16.62 13.10 14.66
N SER A 320 -16.56 11.90 14.08
CA SER A 320 -16.03 10.72 14.77
C SER A 320 -14.57 10.91 15.16
N ILE A 321 -13.74 11.39 14.24
CA ILE A 321 -12.32 11.64 14.49
C ILE A 321 -12.14 12.78 15.49
N SER A 322 -12.89 13.87 15.35
CA SER A 322 -12.83 14.99 16.31
C SER A 322 -13.20 14.55 17.73
N LYS A 323 -14.15 13.62 17.89
CA LYS A 323 -14.49 13.02 19.19
C LYS A 323 -13.30 12.23 19.76
N THR A 324 -12.66 11.38 18.97
CA THR A 324 -11.48 10.62 19.41
C THR A 324 -10.32 11.56 19.76
N LEU A 325 -10.03 12.55 18.91
CA LEU A 325 -8.96 13.52 19.17
C LEU A 325 -9.25 14.39 20.40
N SER A 326 -10.50 14.69 20.73
CA SER A 326 -10.84 15.44 21.94
C SER A 326 -10.47 14.73 23.25
N GLN A 327 -10.24 13.41 23.20
CA GLN A 327 -9.76 12.62 24.33
C GLN A 327 -8.24 12.72 24.52
N HIS A 328 -7.52 13.26 23.52
CA HIS A 328 -6.07 13.43 23.52
C HIS A 328 -5.71 14.92 23.42
N SER A 329 -5.43 15.55 24.57
CA SER A 329 -5.08 16.98 24.63
C SER A 329 -3.59 17.29 24.39
N SER A 330 -2.72 16.28 24.47
CA SER A 330 -1.27 16.38 24.26
C SER A 330 -0.84 15.74 22.94
N ALA A 331 0.37 16.07 22.48
CA ALA A 331 0.93 15.39 21.33
C ALA A 331 1.19 13.92 21.67
N THR A 332 1.07 13.03 20.69
CA THR A 332 1.22 11.58 20.89
C THR A 332 2.01 10.93 19.77
N LEU A 333 2.74 9.86 20.12
CA LEU A 333 3.40 8.95 19.17
C LEU A 333 2.54 7.75 18.80
N SER A 334 1.33 7.63 19.36
CA SER A 334 0.41 6.54 19.05
C SER A 334 0.11 6.50 17.55
N SER A 335 0.40 5.36 16.92
CA SER A 335 0.08 5.10 15.51
C SER A 335 -1.42 5.23 15.26
N ASP A 336 -2.24 4.76 16.20
CA ASP A 336 -3.69 4.74 16.09
C ASP A 336 -4.26 6.13 15.96
N VAL A 337 -3.82 7.04 16.83
CA VAL A 337 -4.28 8.44 16.80
C VAL A 337 -3.74 9.17 15.56
N ASN A 338 -2.45 9.06 15.28
CA ASN A 338 -1.81 9.82 14.20
C ASN A 338 -2.30 9.41 12.81
N SER A 339 -2.64 8.13 12.61
CA SER A 339 -3.17 7.63 11.35
C SER A 339 -4.53 8.23 10.97
N LEU A 340 -5.32 8.65 11.97
CA LEU A 340 -6.64 9.26 11.75
C LEU A 340 -6.56 10.57 10.97
N ALA A 341 -5.42 11.27 11.04
CA ALA A 341 -5.22 12.52 10.34
C ALA A 341 -5.36 12.40 8.82
N ALA A 342 -5.00 11.25 8.22
CA ALA A 342 -5.19 11.02 6.78
C ALA A 342 -6.68 10.93 6.42
N PHE A 343 -7.49 10.26 7.24
CA PHE A 343 -8.94 10.18 7.06
C PHE A 343 -9.60 11.54 7.29
N ASP A 344 -9.17 12.28 8.31
CA ASP A 344 -9.69 13.61 8.63
C ASP A 344 -9.34 14.62 7.53
N ALA A 345 -8.11 14.58 7.03
CA ALA A 345 -7.69 15.40 5.90
C ALA A 345 -8.53 15.08 4.65
N THR A 346 -8.80 13.80 4.39
CA THR A 346 -9.68 13.40 3.28
C THR A 346 -11.11 13.91 3.49
N ALA A 347 -11.64 13.79 4.71
CA ALA A 347 -12.97 14.28 5.08
C ALA A 347 -13.12 15.79 4.89
N HIS A 348 -12.13 16.60 5.28
CA HIS A 348 -12.18 18.06 5.13
C HIS A 348 -11.90 18.55 3.70
N THR A 349 -11.09 17.81 2.95
CA THR A 349 -10.72 18.21 1.58
C THR A 349 -11.73 17.76 0.53
N HIS A 350 -12.48 16.68 0.78
CA HIS A 350 -13.45 16.09 -0.15
C HIS A 350 -12.77 15.67 -1.47
N GLY A 351 -11.50 15.26 -1.42
CA GLY A 351 -10.71 14.90 -2.60
C GLY A 351 -10.36 16.08 -3.52
N ALA A 352 -10.23 17.29 -2.95
CA ALA A 352 -9.80 18.49 -3.67
C ALA A 352 -8.36 18.38 -4.22
N ASP A 353 -8.05 19.19 -5.24
CA ASP A 353 -6.70 19.30 -5.81
C ASP A 353 -5.66 19.69 -4.75
N SER A 354 -4.40 19.24 -4.94
CA SER A 354 -3.29 19.39 -3.98
C SER A 354 -3.22 20.79 -3.33
N ARG A 355 -3.28 21.88 -4.10
CA ARG A 355 -3.19 23.24 -3.56
C ARG A 355 -4.38 23.64 -2.66
N ASN A 356 -5.59 23.23 -3.03
CA ASN A 356 -6.78 23.50 -2.23
C ASN A 356 -6.79 22.63 -0.97
N ALA A 357 -6.31 21.39 -1.10
CA ALA A 357 -6.09 20.52 0.04
C ALA A 357 -5.10 21.14 1.03
N ILE A 358 -3.90 21.54 0.58
CA ILE A 358 -2.90 22.22 1.41
C ILE A 358 -3.51 23.43 2.12
N LYS A 359 -4.25 24.30 1.42
CA LYS A 359 -4.88 25.48 2.04
C LYS A 359 -5.86 25.11 3.18
N LYS A 360 -6.74 24.13 2.95
CA LYS A 360 -7.72 23.67 3.95
C LYS A 360 -7.02 23.00 5.15
N ILE A 361 -6.03 22.15 4.87
CA ILE A 361 -5.28 21.45 5.91
C ILE A 361 -4.40 22.40 6.71
N SER A 362 -3.81 23.43 6.09
CA SER A 362 -3.10 24.49 6.82
C SER A 362 -4.02 25.23 7.80
N SER A 363 -5.27 25.54 7.41
CA SER A 363 -6.22 26.13 8.36
C SER A 363 -6.60 25.19 9.49
N LEU A 364 -6.73 23.89 9.22
CA LEU A 364 -7.04 22.88 10.24
C LEU A 364 -5.87 22.68 11.21
N SER A 365 -4.65 22.60 10.71
CA SER A 365 -3.41 22.48 11.49
C SER A 365 -3.17 23.71 12.37
N ALA A 366 -3.57 24.92 11.90
CA ALA A 366 -3.53 26.12 12.74
C ALA A 366 -4.50 26.04 13.94
N MET A 367 -5.65 25.36 13.80
CA MET A 367 -6.60 25.14 14.89
C MET A 367 -6.19 23.99 15.81
N ARG A 368 -5.37 23.05 15.33
CA ARG A 368 -4.90 21.87 16.08
C ARG A 368 -3.36 21.81 16.08
N PRO A 369 -2.70 22.73 16.79
CA PRO A 369 -1.25 22.89 16.71
C PRO A 369 -0.44 21.71 17.26
N ARG A 370 -1.03 20.85 18.10
CA ARG A 370 -0.38 19.67 18.71
C ARG A 370 -0.69 18.35 18.01
N ASP A 371 -1.40 18.39 16.88
CA ASP A 371 -1.74 17.21 16.08
C ASP A 371 -0.56 16.83 15.17
N LEU A 372 0.24 15.85 15.60
CA LEU A 372 1.39 15.35 14.86
C LEU A 372 0.96 14.74 13.52
N GLY A 373 -0.05 13.86 13.52
CA GLY A 373 -0.55 13.21 12.30
C GLY A 373 -0.95 14.24 11.23
N LEU A 374 -1.69 15.28 11.61
CA LEU A 374 -2.12 16.32 10.68
C LEU A 374 -0.95 17.16 10.15
N THR A 375 0.04 17.43 11.01
CA THR A 375 1.27 18.12 10.63
C THR A 375 2.07 17.31 9.61
N LEU A 376 2.19 15.99 9.81
CA LEU A 376 2.86 15.08 8.89
C LEU A 376 2.13 15.01 7.54
N VAL A 377 0.80 14.91 7.54
CA VAL A 377 -0.01 14.94 6.30
C VAL A 377 0.19 16.26 5.55
N LEU A 378 0.22 17.39 6.25
CA LEU A 378 0.47 18.70 5.62
C LEU A 378 1.88 18.77 5.00
N ALA A 379 2.91 18.34 5.74
CA ALA A 379 4.28 18.31 5.25
C ALA A 379 4.41 17.39 4.03
N GLN A 380 3.77 16.21 4.06
CA GLN A 380 3.75 15.27 2.94
C GLN A 380 3.10 15.86 1.69
N LEU A 381 1.95 16.53 1.84
CA LEU A 381 1.27 17.22 0.72
C LEU A 381 2.14 18.35 0.14
N GLN A 382 2.85 19.10 0.99
CA GLN A 382 3.75 20.16 0.55
C GLN A 382 4.98 19.62 -0.20
N VAL A 383 5.57 18.51 0.27
CA VAL A 383 6.66 17.82 -0.44
C VAL A 383 6.17 17.32 -1.80
N ALA A 384 4.98 16.72 -1.85
CA ALA A 384 4.38 16.23 -3.10
C ALA A 384 4.08 17.36 -4.12
N ASP A 385 3.76 18.58 -3.65
CA ASP A 385 3.62 19.77 -4.51
C ASP A 385 4.97 20.41 -4.89
N GLY A 386 6.10 19.86 -4.42
CA GLY A 386 7.46 20.37 -4.66
C GLY A 386 7.89 21.50 -3.71
N ASN A 387 7.08 21.86 -2.71
CA ASN A 387 7.35 22.94 -1.76
C ASN A 387 8.09 22.45 -0.51
N ILE A 388 9.33 21.95 -0.68
CA ILE A 388 10.15 21.39 0.41
C ILE A 388 10.37 22.41 1.55
N ASN A 389 10.60 23.68 1.22
CA ASN A 389 10.79 24.72 2.24
C ASN A 389 9.55 24.93 3.11
N ALA A 390 8.34 24.81 2.55
CA ALA A 390 7.10 24.93 3.33
C ALA A 390 6.92 23.74 4.27
N ALA A 391 7.31 22.53 3.83
CA ALA A 391 7.31 21.32 4.65
C ALA A 391 8.27 21.47 5.84
N ILE A 392 9.48 21.94 5.60
CA ILE A 392 10.46 22.25 6.65
C ILE A 392 9.86 23.24 7.65
N SER A 393 9.34 24.39 7.19
CA SER A 393 8.76 25.39 8.09
C SER A 393 7.55 24.87 8.87
N THR A 394 6.74 23.99 8.28
CA THR A 394 5.60 23.37 8.97
C THR A 394 6.08 22.51 10.14
N LEU A 395 7.11 21.68 9.91
CA LEU A 395 7.68 20.81 10.94
C LEU A 395 8.49 21.61 11.99
N GLU A 396 9.24 22.63 11.59
CA GLU A 396 9.95 23.54 12.51
C GLU A 396 8.96 24.26 13.44
N ASN A 397 7.85 24.77 12.90
CA ASN A 397 6.82 25.44 13.70
C ASN A 397 6.13 24.48 14.68
N PHE A 398 5.89 23.23 14.26
CA PHE A 398 5.35 22.20 15.15
C PHE A 398 6.34 21.90 16.28
N SER A 399 7.60 21.67 15.92
CA SER A 399 8.69 21.45 16.87
C SER A 399 8.82 22.59 17.89
N MET A 400 8.78 23.84 17.43
CA MET A 400 8.85 25.02 18.30
C MET A 400 7.69 25.07 19.30
N LYS A 401 6.46 24.78 18.84
CA LYS A 401 5.28 24.77 19.73
C LYS A 401 5.33 23.68 20.78
N LEU A 402 5.94 22.54 20.50
CA LEU A 402 6.19 21.52 21.51
C LEU A 402 7.26 21.99 22.49
N GLU A 403 8.36 22.58 22.01
CA GLU A 403 9.42 23.15 22.87
C GLU A 403 8.87 24.24 23.82
N GLU A 404 7.89 25.02 23.39
CA GLU A 404 7.24 26.06 24.20
C GLU A 404 6.41 25.52 25.37
N THR A 405 5.88 24.29 25.30
CA THR A 405 5.08 23.73 26.41
C THR A 405 5.97 23.28 27.56
N GLY A 406 7.15 22.73 27.25
CA GLY A 406 8.07 22.15 28.22
C GLY A 406 7.57 20.86 28.87
N ASP A 407 6.43 20.32 28.43
CA ASP A 407 5.87 19.07 28.96
C ASP A 407 6.70 17.87 28.49
N ASP A 408 7.02 16.93 29.39
CA ASP A 408 7.88 15.79 29.07
C ASP A 408 7.32 14.93 27.93
N SER A 409 5.99 14.76 27.90
CA SER A 409 5.29 14.03 26.84
C SER A 409 5.41 14.69 25.46
N ASP A 410 5.32 16.03 25.40
CA ASP A 410 5.51 16.80 24.17
C ASP A 410 6.99 16.77 23.74
N MET A 411 7.93 16.78 24.70
CA MET A 411 9.36 16.65 24.43
C MET A 411 9.73 15.27 23.84
N MET A 412 9.11 14.20 24.34
CA MET A 412 9.26 12.87 23.75
C MET A 412 8.79 12.83 22.30
N VAL A 413 7.69 13.51 21.96
CA VAL A 413 7.21 13.60 20.58
C VAL A 413 8.16 14.43 19.71
N ARG A 414 8.56 15.60 20.21
CA ARG A 414 9.46 16.55 19.55
C ARG A 414 10.79 15.91 19.13
N PHE A 415 11.39 15.12 20.02
CA PHE A 415 12.68 14.47 19.78
C PHE A 415 12.55 12.99 19.38
N SER A 416 11.35 12.56 19.00
CA SER A 416 11.14 11.20 18.51
C SER A 416 12.03 10.92 17.29
N PRO A 417 12.65 9.72 17.19
CA PRO A 417 13.56 9.41 16.08
C PRO A 417 12.92 9.57 14.70
N GLY A 418 11.63 9.27 14.56
CA GLY A 418 10.89 9.44 13.32
C GLY A 418 10.79 10.90 12.87
N LEU A 419 10.38 11.81 13.76
CA LEU A 419 10.22 13.22 13.43
C LEU A 419 11.56 13.90 13.13
N VAL A 420 12.58 13.61 13.95
CA VAL A 420 13.95 14.13 13.74
C VAL A 420 14.50 13.64 12.40
N ASN A 421 14.31 12.37 12.06
CA ASN A 421 14.80 11.82 10.78
C ASN A 421 14.11 12.48 9.58
N ILE A 422 12.80 12.75 9.65
CA ILE A 422 12.08 13.46 8.57
C ILE A 422 12.67 14.86 8.36
N LEU A 423 12.86 15.63 9.45
CA LEU A 423 13.48 16.96 9.39
C LEU A 423 14.90 16.91 8.83
N VAL A 424 15.75 16.01 9.32
CA VAL A 424 17.13 15.82 8.85
C VAL A 424 17.17 15.44 7.38
N THR A 425 16.26 14.58 6.92
CA THR A 425 16.16 14.19 5.51
C THR A 425 15.77 15.37 4.62
N LEU A 426 14.81 16.20 5.06
CA LEU A 426 14.44 17.41 4.34
C LEU A 426 15.58 18.43 4.31
N TYR A 427 16.30 18.63 5.42
CA TYR A 427 17.49 19.48 5.44
C TYR A 427 18.61 18.96 4.53
N ARG A 428 18.83 17.64 4.50
CA ARG A 428 19.81 17.00 3.63
C ARG A 428 19.47 17.21 2.16
N SER A 429 18.20 17.10 1.78
CA SER A 429 17.72 17.38 0.42
C SER A 429 18.00 18.83 -0.04
N GLN A 430 18.09 19.78 0.91
CA GLN A 430 18.39 21.19 0.67
C GLN A 430 19.86 21.55 0.94
N GLY A 431 20.72 20.58 1.29
CA GLY A 431 22.13 20.83 1.63
C GLY A 431 22.37 21.62 2.93
N ARG A 432 21.38 21.69 3.84
CA ARG A 432 21.45 22.51 5.06
C ARG A 432 22.22 21.83 6.20
N LYS A 433 23.53 21.60 6.04
CA LYS A 433 24.39 20.88 7.02
C LYS A 433 24.32 21.42 8.45
N HIS A 434 24.37 22.75 8.62
CA HIS A 434 24.28 23.36 9.95
C HIS A 434 22.95 23.04 10.66
N HIS A 435 21.83 23.00 9.92
CA HIS A 435 20.53 22.68 10.52
C HIS A 435 20.46 21.21 10.94
N ILE A 436 21.08 20.32 10.16
CA ILE A 436 21.21 18.90 10.51
C ILE A 436 21.97 18.73 11.83
N ASN A 437 23.15 19.33 11.95
CA ASN A 437 23.97 19.23 13.16
C ASN A 437 23.25 19.83 14.37
N SER A 438 22.66 21.03 14.22
CA SER A 438 21.90 21.66 15.30
C SER A 438 20.73 20.79 15.79
N GLU A 439 19.96 20.23 14.86
CA GLU A 439 18.80 19.38 15.18
C GLU A 439 19.22 18.08 15.87
N LEU A 440 20.26 17.40 15.36
CA LEU A 440 20.79 16.18 15.95
C LEU A 440 21.46 16.43 17.31
N SER A 441 22.13 17.57 17.49
CA SER A 441 22.73 17.98 18.77
C SER A 441 21.65 18.17 19.84
N LYS A 442 20.54 18.87 19.52
CA LYS A 442 19.40 19.03 20.43
C LYS A 442 18.78 17.69 20.80
N ALA A 443 18.52 16.83 19.81
CA ALA A 443 17.93 15.52 20.05
C ALA A 443 18.84 14.62 20.90
N ALA A 444 20.15 14.59 20.63
CA ALA A 444 21.11 13.81 21.40
C ALA A 444 21.16 14.26 22.87
N LYS A 445 21.25 15.56 23.12
CA LYS A 445 21.26 16.13 24.49
C LYS A 445 20.00 15.75 25.27
N TYR A 446 18.83 15.82 24.63
CA TYR A 446 17.57 15.39 25.25
C TYR A 446 17.60 13.92 25.66
N TRP A 447 17.99 13.03 24.74
CA TRP A 447 17.98 11.59 25.02
C TRP A 447 19.10 11.14 25.97
N GLN A 448 20.26 11.80 25.98
CA GLN A 448 21.31 11.52 26.96
C GLN A 448 20.85 11.79 28.41
N GLY A 449 19.91 12.71 28.61
CA GLY A 449 19.29 12.97 29.91
C GLY A 449 18.23 11.93 30.35
N LYS A 450 17.90 10.96 29.50
CA LYS A 450 16.90 9.91 29.78
C LYS A 450 17.56 8.60 30.19
N ASP A 451 16.79 7.73 30.83
CA ASP A 451 17.25 6.42 31.27
C ASP A 451 17.86 5.62 30.10
N PRO A 452 19.05 5.00 30.26
CA PRO A 452 19.74 4.30 29.18
C PRO A 452 18.83 3.31 28.45
N SER A 453 17.96 2.56 29.13
CA SER A 453 17.08 1.58 28.48
C SER A 453 16.13 2.21 27.45
N SER A 454 15.72 3.47 27.67
CA SER A 454 14.79 4.22 26.81
C SER A 454 15.45 4.95 25.64
N GLN A 455 16.79 5.04 25.61
CA GLN A 455 17.51 5.84 24.63
C GLN A 455 17.52 5.21 23.22
N PRO A 456 17.17 5.96 22.16
CA PRO A 456 17.18 5.47 20.79
C PRO A 456 18.62 5.39 20.25
N ILE A 457 19.19 4.18 20.27
CA ILE A 457 20.57 3.91 19.83
C ILE A 457 20.82 4.40 18.40
N SER A 458 19.87 4.18 17.48
CA SER A 458 20.00 4.58 16.07
C SER A 458 20.12 6.10 15.90
N LEU A 459 19.36 6.87 16.67
CA LEU A 459 19.42 8.34 16.65
C LEU A 459 20.72 8.85 17.28
N LEU A 460 21.16 8.26 18.40
CA LEU A 460 22.44 8.63 19.02
C LEU A 460 23.63 8.34 18.11
N ARG A 461 23.66 7.18 17.44
CA ARG A 461 24.67 6.85 16.41
C ARG A 461 24.67 7.88 15.28
N ALA A 462 23.49 8.19 14.73
CA ALA A 462 23.36 9.16 13.64
C ALA A 462 23.81 10.57 14.06
N ALA A 463 23.46 11.00 15.28
CA ALA A 463 23.90 12.27 15.84
C ALA A 463 25.42 12.32 16.00
N ALA A 464 26.02 11.31 16.64
CA ALA A 464 27.47 11.25 16.84
C ALA A 464 28.23 11.29 15.51
N ILE A 465 27.81 10.52 14.51
CA ILE A 465 28.43 10.51 13.17
C ILE A 465 28.33 11.89 12.50
N SER A 466 27.16 12.55 12.57
CA SER A 466 26.99 13.87 11.93
C SER A 466 27.80 14.96 12.63
N LEU A 467 27.80 14.96 13.96
CA LEU A 467 28.49 15.93 14.81
C LEU A 467 30.00 15.77 14.76
N PHE A 468 30.52 14.54 14.69
CA PHE A 468 31.94 14.27 14.56
C PHE A 468 32.52 14.80 13.24
N ASN A 469 31.71 14.83 12.18
CA ASN A 469 32.07 15.41 10.88
C ASN A 469 31.87 16.94 10.82
N SER A 470 31.50 17.58 11.93
CA SER A 470 31.38 19.04 12.04
C SER A 470 32.74 19.71 12.14
N HIS A 471 32.81 20.99 11.79
CA HIS A 471 34.00 21.82 12.04
C HIS A 471 33.97 22.52 13.41
N ASP A 472 32.87 22.37 14.15
CA ASP A 472 32.71 22.93 15.50
C ASP A 472 33.31 22.00 16.55
N SER A 473 34.20 22.54 17.40
CA SER A 473 34.82 21.77 18.49
C SER A 473 33.81 21.30 19.52
N ALA A 474 32.71 22.04 19.73
CA ALA A 474 31.65 21.64 20.65
C ALA A 474 30.87 20.41 20.14
N ASP A 475 30.61 20.36 18.83
CA ASP A 475 29.97 19.21 18.18
C ASP A 475 30.85 17.95 18.27
N ILE A 476 32.16 18.10 18.03
CA ILE A 476 33.13 17.00 18.12
C ILE A 476 33.22 16.47 19.57
N SER A 477 33.23 17.36 20.57
CA SER A 477 33.21 16.96 22.00
C SER A 477 31.95 16.15 22.32
N THR A 478 30.78 16.67 21.91
CA THR A 478 29.50 15.99 22.12
C THR A 478 29.48 14.61 21.44
N ALA A 479 29.97 14.51 20.21
CA ALA A 479 30.07 13.24 19.48
C ALA A 479 30.98 12.23 20.20
N THR A 480 32.11 12.70 20.73
CA THR A 480 33.08 11.89 21.49
C THR A 480 32.44 11.29 22.74
N GLU A 481 31.67 12.10 23.48
CA GLU A 481 30.91 11.66 24.66
C GLU A 481 29.85 10.62 24.30
N ILE A 482 29.10 10.83 23.20
CA ILE A 482 28.08 9.87 22.74
C ILE A 482 28.72 8.54 22.35
N PHE A 483 29.83 8.54 21.61
CA PHE A 483 30.52 7.30 21.23
C PHE A 483 31.07 6.54 22.44
N ALA A 484 31.63 7.24 23.43
CA ALA A 484 32.07 6.62 24.68
C ALA A 484 30.90 5.98 25.46
N HIS A 485 29.76 6.66 25.55
CA HIS A 485 28.56 6.15 26.20
C HIS A 485 27.96 4.93 25.48
N LEU A 486 27.89 4.95 24.15
CA LEU A 486 27.37 3.82 23.38
C LEU A 486 28.29 2.59 23.45
N HIS A 487 29.62 2.80 23.38
CA HIS A 487 30.60 1.73 23.47
C HIS A 487 30.62 1.06 24.86
N SER A 488 30.49 1.83 25.93
CA SER A 488 30.45 1.28 27.29
C SER A 488 29.16 0.48 27.56
N ARG A 489 28.06 0.83 26.89
CA ARG A 489 26.78 0.13 26.99
C ARG A 489 26.77 -1.19 26.23
N ASP A 490 27.32 -1.21 25.01
CA ASP A 490 27.36 -2.40 24.16
C ASP A 490 28.69 -2.47 23.39
N GLY A 491 29.64 -3.24 23.94
CA GLY A 491 30.94 -3.47 23.31
C GLY A 491 30.87 -4.29 22.00
N SER A 492 29.71 -4.89 21.67
CA SER A 492 29.50 -5.60 20.41
C SER A 492 29.08 -4.67 19.25
N ASP A 493 28.67 -3.44 19.56
CA ASP A 493 28.30 -2.43 18.57
C ASP A 493 29.53 -1.90 17.82
N ARG A 494 29.78 -2.48 16.66
CA ARG A 494 30.90 -2.10 15.79
C ARG A 494 30.89 -0.61 15.39
N ILE A 495 29.71 0.01 15.25
CA ILE A 495 29.62 1.43 14.85
C ILE A 495 30.05 2.31 16.02
N ALA A 496 29.55 2.04 17.22
CA ALA A 496 29.95 2.77 18.42
C ALA A 496 31.44 2.58 18.73
N THR A 497 31.95 1.35 18.62
CA THR A 497 33.37 1.03 18.82
C THR A 497 34.26 1.75 17.80
N ALA A 498 33.88 1.77 16.52
CA ALA A 498 34.63 2.50 15.49
C ALA A 498 34.64 4.02 15.74
N GLY A 499 33.51 4.60 16.13
CA GLY A 499 33.43 6.02 16.50
C GLY A 499 34.24 6.36 17.76
N PHE A 500 34.22 5.49 18.77
CA PHE A 500 35.02 5.62 19.99
C PHE A 500 36.52 5.62 19.69
N VAL A 501 36.96 4.68 18.84
CA VAL A 501 38.33 4.60 18.33
C VAL A 501 38.68 5.89 17.57
N ALA A 502 37.83 6.32 16.64
CA ALA A 502 38.08 7.53 15.84
C ALA A 502 38.21 8.80 16.69
N SER A 503 37.40 8.93 17.74
CA SER A 503 37.41 10.12 18.60
C SER A 503 38.53 10.12 19.65
N HIS A 504 38.94 8.95 20.15
CA HIS A 504 39.95 8.85 21.22
C HIS A 504 41.35 8.46 20.74
N ALA A 505 41.53 8.02 19.48
CA ALA A 505 42.83 7.60 18.97
C ALA A 505 43.90 8.70 19.04
N ILE A 506 43.51 9.96 18.85
CA ILE A 506 44.44 11.10 18.90
C ILE A 506 44.74 11.50 20.35
N SER A 507 43.73 11.51 21.22
CA SER A 507 43.83 12.05 22.58
C SER A 507 44.25 11.02 23.62
N SER A 508 43.94 9.74 23.44
CA SER A 508 44.17 8.67 24.42
C SER A 508 44.38 7.29 23.76
N PRO A 509 45.51 7.09 23.05
CA PRO A 509 45.76 5.85 22.29
C PRO A 509 45.69 4.56 23.12
N ALA A 510 46.14 4.61 24.38
CA ALA A 510 46.18 3.44 25.26
C ALA A 510 44.79 2.85 25.59
N VAL A 511 43.74 3.68 25.56
CA VAL A 511 42.35 3.25 25.88
C VAL A 511 41.73 2.48 24.71
N VAL A 512 42.27 2.65 23.51
CA VAL A 512 41.67 2.21 22.25
C VAL A 512 42.25 0.87 21.75
N GLU A 513 43.41 0.46 22.28
CA GLU A 513 44.18 -0.70 21.81
C GLU A 513 43.42 -2.04 21.93
N SER A 514 42.64 -2.21 23.00
CA SER A 514 41.78 -3.40 23.17
C SER A 514 40.63 -3.43 22.17
N SER A 515 40.04 -2.27 21.87
CA SER A 515 38.90 -2.10 20.99
C SER A 515 39.27 -2.29 19.51
N LEU A 516 40.48 -1.95 19.11
CA LEU A 516 41.02 -2.13 17.75
C LEU A 516 40.93 -3.59 17.27
N LYS A 517 41.13 -4.56 18.16
CA LYS A 517 41.08 -6.00 17.82
C LYS A 517 39.67 -6.49 17.45
N SER A 518 38.63 -5.75 17.83
CA SER A 518 37.24 -6.10 17.57
C SER A 518 36.69 -5.55 16.24
N LEU A 519 37.42 -4.62 15.61
CA LEU A 519 37.01 -3.98 14.36
C LEU A 519 37.54 -4.73 13.14
N LEU A 520 36.82 -4.62 12.03
CA LEU A 520 37.29 -5.19 10.76
C LEU A 520 38.52 -4.43 10.25
N PRO A 521 39.54 -5.14 9.73
CA PRO A 521 40.65 -4.51 9.04
C PRO A 521 40.18 -3.68 7.84
N VAL A 522 40.87 -2.57 7.56
CA VAL A 522 40.55 -1.68 6.43
C VAL A 522 40.57 -2.43 5.10
N GLN A 523 41.49 -3.39 4.94
CA GLN A 523 41.63 -4.21 3.74
C GLN A 523 40.36 -5.02 3.42
N GLU A 524 39.66 -5.52 4.45
CA GLU A 524 38.40 -6.24 4.25
C GLU A 524 37.26 -5.27 3.90
N LEU A 525 37.23 -4.08 4.50
CA LEU A 525 36.21 -3.06 4.21
C LEU A 525 36.28 -2.55 2.76
N ILE A 526 37.48 -2.54 2.16
CA ILE A 526 37.69 -2.09 0.78
C ILE A 526 37.83 -3.23 -0.23
N ALA A 527 37.73 -4.50 0.19
CA ALA A 527 37.99 -5.66 -0.68
C ALA A 527 37.08 -5.72 -1.92
N GLY A 528 35.89 -5.11 -1.86
CA GLY A 528 34.96 -4.99 -2.99
C GLY A 528 35.06 -3.69 -3.79
N VAL A 529 35.99 -2.79 -3.46
CA VAL A 529 36.14 -1.49 -4.13
C VAL A 529 37.08 -1.62 -5.31
N ASP A 530 36.53 -1.53 -6.53
CA ASP A 530 37.30 -1.48 -7.77
C ASP A 530 37.85 -0.06 -8.00
N VAL A 531 39.12 0.13 -7.62
CA VAL A 531 39.83 1.41 -7.75
C VAL A 531 39.94 1.84 -9.21
N SER A 532 40.16 0.90 -10.14
CA SER A 532 40.30 1.20 -11.57
C SER A 532 38.99 1.69 -12.18
N HIS A 533 37.87 1.10 -11.77
CA HIS A 533 36.55 1.57 -12.17
C HIS A 533 36.25 2.98 -11.62
N LEU A 534 36.63 3.27 -10.37
CA LEU A 534 36.43 4.59 -9.77
C LEU A 534 37.29 5.68 -10.44
N GLU A 535 38.54 5.37 -10.77
CA GLU A 535 39.42 6.28 -11.51
C GLU A 535 38.90 6.54 -12.93
N ALA A 536 38.41 5.50 -13.61
CA ALA A 536 37.78 5.61 -14.93
C ALA A 536 36.47 6.41 -14.91
N ALA A 537 35.69 6.33 -13.82
CA ALA A 537 34.48 7.10 -13.63
C ALA A 537 34.75 8.61 -13.42
N GLY A 538 35.97 8.99 -13.05
CA GLY A 538 36.41 10.37 -12.85
C GLY A 538 35.83 11.05 -11.59
N VAL A 539 36.25 12.28 -11.34
CA VAL A 539 35.77 13.07 -10.18
C VAL A 539 34.41 13.68 -10.51
N GLN A 540 33.38 13.29 -9.78
CA GLN A 540 32.05 13.90 -9.89
C GLN A 540 32.13 15.36 -9.41
N LEU A 541 32.12 16.31 -10.35
CA LEU A 541 32.07 17.73 -10.02
C LEU A 541 30.78 17.99 -9.21
N PRO A 542 30.84 18.67 -8.05
CA PRO A 542 29.63 19.02 -7.32
C PRO A 542 28.73 19.81 -8.27
N ALA A 543 27.43 19.48 -8.27
CA ALA A 543 26.44 20.23 -9.02
C ALA A 543 26.54 21.70 -8.58
N SER A 544 27.23 22.50 -9.41
CA SER A 544 27.48 23.88 -9.10
C SER A 544 26.15 24.57 -8.88
N THR A 545 25.98 25.17 -7.71
CA THR A 545 24.91 26.13 -7.38
C THR A 545 24.97 27.41 -8.23
N ALA A 546 25.70 27.40 -9.36
CA ALA A 546 25.85 28.48 -10.33
C ALA A 546 24.69 28.65 -11.32
N THR A 547 23.51 28.08 -11.08
CA THR A 547 22.30 28.51 -11.81
C THR A 547 21.63 29.75 -11.22
N SER A 548 22.12 30.29 -10.08
CA SER A 548 21.59 31.54 -9.49
C SER A 548 22.42 32.80 -9.77
N ALA A 549 23.70 32.69 -10.18
CA ALA A 549 24.60 33.84 -10.28
C ALA A 549 24.79 34.42 -11.70
N LEU A 550 24.42 33.71 -12.78
CA LEU A 550 24.63 34.14 -14.17
C LEU A 550 23.49 35.01 -14.77
N LYS A 551 22.63 35.61 -13.94
CA LYS A 551 21.59 36.57 -14.37
C LYS A 551 21.77 38.01 -13.89
N LYS A 552 22.98 38.41 -13.50
CA LYS A 552 23.33 39.84 -13.30
C LYS A 552 24.56 40.20 -14.12
N GLY A 553 24.35 40.56 -15.39
CA GLY A 553 25.48 40.97 -16.22
C GLY A 553 25.24 41.18 -17.70
N GLN A 554 24.03 41.49 -18.17
CA GLN A 554 23.87 42.08 -19.51
C GLN A 554 22.86 43.22 -19.46
N LYS A 555 23.39 44.45 -19.45
CA LYS A 555 22.71 45.63 -19.95
C LYS A 555 22.30 45.35 -21.40
N ARG A 556 21.05 44.96 -21.63
CA ARG A 556 20.42 45.09 -22.94
C ARG A 556 19.66 46.40 -22.99
N ARG A 557 20.15 47.27 -23.87
CA ARG A 557 19.45 48.45 -24.38
C ARG A 557 18.06 48.05 -24.92
N SER A 558 17.14 48.97 -24.70
CA SER A 558 15.74 48.99 -25.11
C SER A 558 15.46 48.59 -26.57
N SER A 559 14.46 47.72 -26.76
CA SER A 559 13.41 47.89 -27.78
C SER A 559 12.21 46.97 -27.46
N ASP A 560 11.05 47.61 -27.38
CA ASP A 560 9.66 47.13 -27.45
C ASP A 560 9.13 46.11 -26.43
N ALA A 561 8.46 46.69 -25.43
CA ALA A 561 7.67 46.02 -24.40
C ALA A 561 6.32 45.50 -24.93
N LEU A 562 6.07 44.20 -24.79
CA LEU A 562 4.71 43.64 -24.68
C LEU A 562 4.37 43.39 -23.21
N LYS A 563 3.49 44.25 -22.68
CA LYS A 563 3.06 44.33 -21.28
C LYS A 563 2.32 43.06 -20.82
N LYS A 564 2.73 42.51 -19.67
CA LYS A 564 1.92 41.60 -18.84
C LYS A 564 0.77 42.38 -18.18
N ASN A 565 -0.42 41.77 -18.17
CA ASN A 565 -1.64 42.33 -17.58
C ASN A 565 -1.51 42.53 -16.05
N LYS A 566 -1.66 43.78 -15.61
CA LYS A 566 -1.92 44.15 -14.21
C LYS A 566 -3.37 43.81 -13.84
N ARG A 567 -3.59 43.39 -12.59
CA ARG A 567 -4.91 43.30 -11.95
C ARG A 567 -5.68 44.61 -12.11
N ILE A 568 -6.92 44.53 -12.59
CA ILE A 568 -7.83 45.67 -12.75
C ILE A 568 -8.37 46.07 -11.37
N ARG A 569 -8.12 47.31 -10.95
CA ARG A 569 -8.90 48.01 -9.91
C ARG A 569 -10.24 48.41 -10.51
N LYS A 570 -11.33 48.28 -9.74
CA LYS A 570 -12.62 48.90 -10.09
C LYS A 570 -12.45 50.43 -10.17
N PRO A 571 -13.08 51.12 -11.14
CA PRO A 571 -13.09 52.58 -11.18
C PRO A 571 -13.98 53.13 -10.06
N LYS A 572 -13.53 54.22 -9.42
CA LYS A 572 -14.38 55.06 -8.58
C LYS A 572 -15.35 55.80 -9.52
N ASN A 573 -16.65 55.73 -9.25
CA ASN A 573 -17.78 56.33 -10.00
C ASN A 573 -18.46 55.37 -11.00
N MET A 574 -19.20 54.38 -10.47
CA MET A 574 -20.21 53.64 -11.24
C MET A 574 -21.53 53.73 -10.46
N ASP A 575 -22.57 54.25 -11.11
CA ASP A 575 -23.91 54.38 -10.54
C ASP A 575 -24.51 52.96 -10.32
N PRO A 576 -24.98 52.59 -9.11
CA PRO A 576 -25.39 51.22 -8.78
C PRO A 576 -26.54 50.63 -9.61
N ASN A 577 -27.25 51.43 -10.44
CA ASN A 577 -28.44 51.01 -11.16
C ASN A 577 -28.27 50.77 -12.67
N GLU A 578 -27.07 50.87 -13.23
CA GLU A 578 -26.86 50.63 -14.67
C GLU A 578 -26.57 49.14 -14.95
N LYS A 579 -27.43 48.47 -15.74
CA LYS A 579 -27.24 47.05 -16.12
C LYS A 579 -26.08 46.91 -17.11
N VAL A 580 -25.09 46.12 -16.74
CA VAL A 580 -23.92 45.80 -17.58
C VAL A 580 -24.35 44.95 -18.79
N ASP A 581 -23.89 45.33 -19.98
CA ASP A 581 -24.14 44.65 -21.27
C ASP A 581 -23.86 43.12 -21.19
N PRO A 582 -24.86 42.26 -21.46
CA PRO A 582 -24.75 40.80 -21.42
C PRO A 582 -23.74 40.21 -22.40
N GLU A 583 -23.42 40.89 -23.51
CA GLU A 583 -22.53 40.37 -24.56
C GLU A 583 -21.07 40.78 -24.35
N ARG A 584 -20.74 41.38 -23.20
CA ARG A 584 -19.40 41.89 -22.89
C ARG A 584 -18.32 40.81 -22.80
N TRP A 585 -18.70 39.56 -22.53
CA TRP A 585 -17.78 38.41 -22.47
C TRP A 585 -17.45 37.82 -23.84
N LEU A 586 -18.20 38.19 -24.90
CA LEU A 586 -17.93 37.76 -26.26
C LEU A 586 -16.78 38.58 -26.88
N PRO A 587 -15.95 37.98 -27.75
CA PRO A 587 -15.00 38.73 -28.58
C PRO A 587 -15.73 39.84 -29.34
N LEU A 588 -15.11 41.03 -29.47
CA LEU A 588 -15.77 42.23 -30.02
C LEU A 588 -16.41 42.02 -31.41
N ARG A 589 -15.94 41.03 -32.18
CA ARG A 589 -16.44 40.68 -33.51
C ARG A 589 -17.76 39.88 -33.50
N ASP A 590 -18.06 39.24 -32.38
CA ASP A 590 -19.20 38.34 -32.19
C ASP A 590 -20.30 39.01 -31.35
N ARG A 591 -20.12 40.29 -31.00
CA ARG A 591 -21.14 41.12 -30.34
C ARG A 591 -22.11 41.67 -31.37
N SER A 592 -23.37 41.75 -31.00
CA SER A 592 -24.44 42.38 -31.79
C SER A 592 -24.11 43.84 -32.17
N SER A 593 -23.28 44.53 -31.38
CA SER A 593 -22.82 45.90 -31.63
C SER A 593 -21.64 46.02 -32.61
N TYR A 594 -21.10 44.92 -33.13
CA TYR A 594 -19.94 44.95 -34.03
C TYR A 594 -20.29 45.50 -35.41
N ARG A 595 -19.60 46.57 -35.84
CA ARG A 595 -19.61 47.05 -37.23
C ARG A 595 -18.21 46.98 -37.83
N PRO A 596 -17.99 46.21 -38.93
CA PRO A 596 -16.68 46.14 -39.59
C PRO A 596 -16.34 47.49 -40.25
N LYS A 597 -15.15 48.02 -39.97
CA LYS A 597 -14.64 49.26 -40.58
C LYS A 597 -13.66 48.96 -41.72
N GLY A 598 -13.77 49.73 -42.82
CA GLY A 598 -12.86 49.70 -43.97
C GLY A 598 -13.38 48.94 -45.20
N LYS A 599 -12.99 49.39 -46.41
CA LYS A 599 -13.43 48.82 -47.71
C LYS A 599 -13.16 47.31 -47.83
N LYS A 600 -12.01 46.82 -47.35
CA LYS A 600 -11.66 45.38 -47.34
C LYS A 600 -12.46 44.55 -46.33
N GLY A 601 -13.01 45.17 -45.28
CA GLY A 601 -13.84 44.50 -44.27
C GLY A 601 -15.30 44.32 -44.71
N LYS A 602 -15.83 45.26 -45.49
CA LYS A 602 -17.16 45.15 -46.10
C LYS A 602 -17.23 44.11 -47.22
N GLN A 603 -16.14 43.93 -47.97
CA GLN A 603 -16.08 42.97 -49.08
C GLN A 603 -16.07 41.50 -48.60
N ARG A 604 -15.32 41.20 -47.54
CA ARG A 604 -15.29 39.85 -46.92
C ARG A 604 -16.58 39.44 -46.20
N ALA A 605 -17.47 40.39 -45.91
CA ALA A 605 -18.80 40.11 -45.36
C ALA A 605 -19.84 39.82 -46.45
N ALA A 606 -19.58 40.24 -47.70
CA ALA A 606 -20.45 39.97 -48.86
C ALA A 606 -20.16 38.59 -49.50
N ASP A 607 -18.93 38.09 -49.38
CA ASP A 607 -18.52 36.80 -49.97
C ASP A 607 -18.93 35.55 -49.15
N ARG A 608 -19.82 35.70 -48.16
CA ARG A 608 -20.26 34.60 -47.27
C ARG A 608 -21.75 34.28 -47.32
N THR A 609 -22.44 34.67 -48.38
CA THR A 609 -23.83 34.25 -48.62
C THR A 609 -23.96 33.65 -50.01
N GLN A 610 -24.12 32.33 -50.10
CA GLN A 610 -24.69 31.69 -51.26
C GLN A 610 -25.69 30.61 -50.84
N GLY A 611 -26.95 30.83 -51.23
CA GLY A 611 -28.13 29.97 -51.08
C GLY A 611 -28.91 30.25 -49.78
N GLY A 612 -30.14 30.76 -49.76
CA GLY A 612 -31.15 31.02 -50.77
C GLY A 612 -32.49 31.06 -50.02
N VAL A 613 -33.26 32.14 -50.16
CA VAL A 613 -34.47 32.50 -49.38
C VAL A 613 -35.72 31.80 -49.92
N VAL A 614 -36.62 31.30 -49.05
CA VAL A 614 -38.08 31.50 -49.16
C VAL A 614 -38.73 31.55 -47.76
N ASN A 615 -39.57 32.58 -47.57
CA ASN A 615 -40.48 32.95 -46.47
C ASN A 615 -41.54 31.85 -46.17
N GLU A 616 -42.35 31.83 -45.09
CA GLU A 616 -43.18 32.90 -44.52
C GLU A 616 -43.86 32.43 -43.21
N LYS A 617 -44.02 33.35 -42.22
CA LYS A 617 -45.16 33.66 -41.30
C LYS A 617 -46.06 32.51 -40.75
N ALA A 618 -46.67 32.56 -39.56
CA ALA A 618 -46.83 33.50 -38.45
C ALA A 618 -47.56 32.79 -37.27
N ASP A 619 -47.69 33.53 -36.16
CA ASP A 619 -48.65 33.42 -35.04
C ASP A 619 -48.36 32.54 -33.81
N ASP A 620 -47.93 33.24 -32.75
CA ASP A 620 -48.67 33.51 -31.50
C ASP A 620 -49.27 32.37 -30.66
N GLY A 621 -49.06 32.48 -29.33
CA GLY A 621 -50.07 32.08 -28.36
C GLY A 621 -49.59 31.37 -27.09
N HIS A 622 -49.82 32.03 -25.95
CA HIS A 622 -49.57 31.65 -24.56
C HIS A 622 -50.11 30.30 -24.02
N SER A 623 -49.57 29.96 -22.85
CA SER A 623 -50.23 29.40 -21.63
C SER A 623 -50.20 27.89 -21.35
N SER A 624 -49.65 27.55 -20.18
CA SER A 624 -50.00 26.40 -19.31
C SER A 624 -51.30 26.74 -18.53
N PRO A 625 -52.01 25.82 -17.80
CA PRO A 625 -51.61 24.52 -17.21
C PRO A 625 -52.66 23.35 -17.25
N THR A 626 -52.28 22.19 -16.67
CA THR A 626 -52.95 20.94 -16.13
C THR A 626 -54.49 20.87 -15.88
N PRO A 627 -55.12 19.75 -15.41
CA PRO A 627 -54.78 18.29 -15.24
C PRO A 627 -55.98 17.34 -15.64
N VAL A 628 -55.89 16.01 -15.35
CA VAL A 628 -56.97 15.08 -14.85
C VAL A 628 -56.35 13.65 -14.80
N LYS A 629 -56.08 13.01 -13.63
CA LYS A 629 -56.96 12.22 -12.72
C LYS A 629 -57.67 11.05 -13.41
N SER A 630 -57.32 9.79 -13.10
CA SER A 630 -57.92 8.92 -12.06
C SER A 630 -58.49 7.68 -12.79
N THR A 631 -58.61 6.46 -12.27
CA THR A 631 -58.69 5.99 -10.89
C THR A 631 -58.65 4.44 -10.89
N SER A 632 -58.19 3.89 -9.76
CA SER A 632 -58.80 2.79 -8.97
C SER A 632 -58.71 1.33 -9.41
N GLN A 633 -58.68 0.32 -8.53
CA GLN A 633 -58.47 0.15 -7.08
C GLN A 633 -58.44 -1.39 -6.84
N VAL A 634 -57.54 -1.95 -5.99
CA VAL A 634 -57.79 -2.57 -4.63
C VAL A 634 -58.36 -4.02 -4.77
N ILE A 635 -58.14 -5.08 -3.97
CA ILE A 635 -58.06 -5.45 -2.53
C ILE A 635 -57.43 -6.88 -2.49
N GLY A 636 -56.75 -7.43 -1.48
CA GLY A 636 -56.41 -7.04 -0.12
C GLY A 636 -55.92 -8.25 0.73
N SER A 637 -55.42 -7.91 1.92
CA SER A 637 -55.39 -8.60 3.24
C SER A 637 -55.52 -10.14 3.37
N MET A 638 -54.60 -10.77 4.15
CA MET A 638 -54.90 -11.28 5.50
C MET A 638 -53.65 -11.82 6.22
N GLY A 639 -53.61 -11.65 7.54
CA GLY A 639 -52.53 -12.12 8.43
C GLY A 639 -52.76 -13.52 9.03
N GLY A 640 -51.77 -13.99 9.80
CA GLY A 640 -51.88 -15.19 10.62
C GLY A 640 -50.61 -15.47 11.43
N ALA A 641 -50.75 -15.57 12.75
CA ALA A 641 -49.71 -16.00 13.70
C ALA A 641 -49.89 -17.48 14.08
N ARG A 642 -48.80 -18.24 14.29
CA ARG A 642 -48.61 -19.22 15.40
C ARG A 642 -47.33 -20.10 15.30
N LYS A 643 -46.68 -20.22 16.48
CA LYS A 643 -46.06 -21.40 17.14
C LYS A 643 -44.65 -21.94 16.77
N LYS A 644 -43.83 -21.93 17.84
CA LYS A 644 -42.66 -22.77 18.21
C LYS A 644 -42.72 -24.25 17.80
N LYS A 645 -41.55 -24.81 17.49
CA LYS A 645 -41.04 -26.07 18.10
C LYS A 645 -39.52 -26.20 17.90
N GLY A 646 -38.77 -26.27 19.01
CA GLY A 646 -37.38 -26.70 19.04
C GLY A 646 -37.28 -28.23 19.09
N LYS A 647 -36.15 -28.77 18.64
CA LYS A 647 -35.71 -30.14 18.87
C LYS A 647 -34.23 -30.09 19.24
N GLY A 648 -33.94 -30.34 20.52
CA GLY A 648 -32.60 -30.67 21.00
C GLY A 648 -32.25 -32.12 20.62
N LYS A 649 -30.98 -32.36 20.32
CA LYS A 649 -30.39 -33.69 20.22
C LYS A 649 -29.53 -33.91 21.46
N ASN A 650 -29.76 -35.04 22.12
CA ASN A 650 -28.98 -35.51 23.27
C ASN A 650 -27.64 -36.09 22.80
N TYR A 651 -26.55 -35.71 23.47
CA TYR A 651 -25.33 -36.52 23.55
C TYR A 651 -25.28 -37.19 24.92
N VAL A 652 -25.03 -38.50 24.90
CA VAL A 652 -24.76 -39.33 26.07
C VAL A 652 -23.25 -39.30 26.31
N SER A 653 -22.82 -38.95 27.52
CA SER A 653 -21.47 -39.29 27.98
C SER A 653 -21.51 -39.85 29.40
N ASN A 654 -20.84 -40.99 29.53
CA ASN A 654 -20.63 -41.73 30.77
C ASN A 654 -19.57 -41.01 31.64
N GLY A 655 -19.79 -41.07 32.95
CA GLY A 655 -19.10 -40.26 33.95
C GLY A 655 -17.61 -40.52 34.14
N ARG A 656 -16.91 -39.42 34.46
CA ARG A 656 -15.65 -39.32 35.24
C ARG A 656 -15.41 -37.85 35.68
N GLU A 657 -16.43 -37.18 36.23
CA GLU A 657 -16.46 -35.70 36.36
C GLU A 657 -15.91 -35.08 37.66
N ALA A 658 -15.11 -35.78 38.47
CA ALA A 658 -14.41 -35.15 39.60
C ALA A 658 -13.01 -34.59 39.25
N ILE A 659 -12.47 -34.95 38.08
CA ILE A 659 -11.16 -34.49 37.58
C ILE A 659 -11.33 -33.53 36.37
N GLU A 660 -12.55 -33.41 35.85
CA GLU A 660 -12.90 -32.59 34.67
C GLU A 660 -13.20 -31.12 34.98
N PHE A 661 -13.10 -30.69 36.24
CA PHE A 661 -13.18 -29.26 36.57
C PHE A 661 -11.99 -28.46 35.99
N LYS A 662 -10.90 -29.14 35.60
CA LYS A 662 -9.67 -28.52 35.06
C LYS A 662 -9.46 -28.61 33.55
N LYS A 663 -10.11 -29.54 32.82
CA LYS A 663 -9.69 -29.88 31.44
C LYS A 663 -10.57 -29.29 30.32
N THR A 664 -11.84 -29.05 30.56
CA THR A 664 -12.80 -28.80 29.46
C THR A 664 -13.18 -27.33 29.27
N PHE A 665 -12.76 -26.43 30.17
CA PHE A 665 -13.14 -25.00 30.13
C PHE A 665 -12.05 -24.03 29.62
N LEU A 666 -10.86 -24.54 29.26
CA LEU A 666 -9.68 -23.72 28.93
C LEU A 666 -9.38 -23.57 27.42
N LYS A 667 -9.89 -24.45 26.54
CA LYS A 667 -9.43 -24.52 25.14
C LYS A 667 -10.07 -23.53 24.15
N ARG A 668 -11.27 -23.00 24.42
CA ARG A 668 -12.05 -22.25 23.41
C ARG A 668 -11.79 -20.73 23.38
N GLU A 669 -11.50 -20.11 24.53
CA GLU A 669 -11.35 -18.64 24.64
C GLU A 669 -10.03 -18.10 24.09
N PHE A 670 -8.95 -18.89 24.11
CA PHE A 670 -7.67 -18.49 23.50
C PHE A 670 -7.68 -18.57 21.97
N ARG A 671 -8.73 -19.13 21.34
CA ARG A 671 -8.89 -19.20 19.88
C ARG A 671 -9.79 -18.08 19.33
N GLN A 672 -10.86 -17.74 20.03
CA GLN A 672 -11.87 -16.75 19.59
C GLN A 672 -11.36 -15.30 19.52
N LEU A 673 -10.18 -15.00 20.05
CA LEU A 673 -9.69 -13.61 20.10
C LEU A 673 -8.41 -13.37 19.31
N GLN A 674 -7.85 -14.40 18.67
CA GLN A 674 -6.61 -14.23 17.89
C GLN A 674 -6.84 -13.83 16.44
N TYR A 675 -8.07 -13.54 16.05
CA TYR A 675 -8.39 -13.32 14.65
C TYR A 675 -7.74 -12.06 14.10
N ILE A 676 -6.97 -12.21 13.04
CA ILE A 676 -6.25 -11.09 12.45
C ILE A 676 -7.14 -10.42 11.40
N ILE A 677 -7.35 -9.13 11.58
CA ILE A 677 -8.20 -8.31 10.72
C ILE A 677 -7.32 -7.62 9.69
N VAL A 678 -7.69 -7.74 8.41
CA VAL A 678 -7.02 -6.98 7.35
C VAL A 678 -7.62 -5.57 7.32
N CYS A 679 -6.76 -4.54 7.37
CA CYS A 679 -7.19 -3.19 7.01
C CYS A 679 -7.75 -3.21 5.58
N PHE A 680 -8.90 -2.58 5.33
CA PHE A 680 -9.10 -1.95 4.02
C PHE A 680 -7.89 -1.05 3.86
N GLU A 681 -6.98 -1.46 2.99
CA GLU A 681 -6.13 -0.50 2.34
C GLU A 681 -7.10 0.48 1.66
N TYR A 682 -7.35 1.60 2.34
CA TYR A 682 -7.03 2.82 1.64
C TYR A 682 -5.57 2.65 1.26
N SER A 683 -5.33 2.22 0.03
CA SER A 683 -4.20 2.77 -0.67
C SER A 683 -4.62 4.23 -0.89
N PRO A 684 -4.09 5.23 -0.17
CA PRO A 684 -3.64 6.37 -0.93
C PRO A 684 -2.60 5.74 -1.87
N VAL A 685 -2.75 5.80 -3.18
CA VAL A 685 -2.58 7.08 -3.87
C VAL A 685 -1.35 7.85 -3.34
N TYR A 686 -0.33 7.17 -2.78
CA TYR A 686 1.00 7.72 -2.51
C TYR A 686 2.03 7.32 -3.57
N THR A 687 1.64 6.46 -4.52
CA THR A 687 2.34 6.29 -5.81
C THR A 687 1.44 6.52 -7.02
N THR A 688 0.14 6.76 -6.83
CA THR A 688 -0.81 6.90 -7.95
C THR A 688 -1.54 8.24 -8.01
N ALA A 689 -1.15 9.26 -7.23
CA ALA A 689 -1.67 10.62 -7.44
C ALA A 689 -1.30 11.17 -8.85
N ILE A 690 -0.17 10.72 -9.39
CA ILE A 690 0.25 11.03 -10.77
C ILE A 690 -0.62 10.26 -11.78
N ALA A 691 -0.89 8.96 -11.55
CA ALA A 691 -1.71 8.12 -12.42
C ALA A 691 -3.23 8.42 -12.38
N GLN A 692 -3.78 8.81 -11.22
CA GLN A 692 -5.21 9.10 -11.06
C GLN A 692 -5.61 10.47 -11.66
N SER A 693 -4.67 11.41 -11.77
CA SER A 693 -4.89 12.67 -12.50
C SER A 693 -5.07 12.43 -14.01
N GLU A 694 -4.39 11.42 -14.56
CA GLU A 694 -4.51 10.99 -15.95
C GLU A 694 -5.76 10.11 -16.17
N ALA A 695 -6.10 9.24 -15.21
CA ALA A 695 -7.30 8.40 -15.28
C ALA A 695 -8.61 9.22 -15.15
N ARG A 696 -8.65 10.28 -14.32
CA ARG A 696 -9.83 11.16 -14.20
C ARG A 696 -10.06 12.03 -15.44
N ARG A 697 -9.02 12.33 -16.23
CA ARG A 697 -9.17 12.92 -17.57
C ARG A 697 -9.78 11.95 -18.58
N ASN A 698 -9.49 10.66 -18.45
CA ASN A 698 -9.99 9.62 -19.36
C ASN A 698 -11.41 9.13 -19.01
N PHE A 699 -11.79 9.11 -17.73
CA PHE A 699 -13.11 8.61 -17.31
C PHE A 699 -14.26 9.60 -17.59
N LYS A 700 -13.99 10.91 -17.64
CA LYS A 700 -14.99 11.91 -18.01
C LYS A 700 -15.35 11.91 -19.50
N MET A 701 -14.62 11.16 -20.34
CA MET A 701 -14.91 10.99 -21.77
C MET A 701 -15.67 9.69 -22.11
N ALA A 702 -15.83 8.76 -21.17
CA ALA A 702 -16.35 7.41 -21.46
C ALA A 702 -17.85 7.22 -21.15
N SER A 703 -18.55 8.20 -20.56
CA SER A 703 -19.98 8.09 -20.20
C SER A 703 -20.91 8.78 -21.18
N SER A 704 -20.70 8.61 -22.49
CA SER A 704 -21.73 8.97 -23.46
C SER A 704 -21.80 8.00 -24.63
N ARG A 705 -22.95 7.31 -24.70
CA ARG A 705 -23.58 6.59 -25.83
C ARG A 705 -23.22 5.12 -26.03
N SER A 706 -24.19 4.28 -25.67
CA SER A 706 -24.49 3.00 -26.32
C SER A 706 -25.54 3.24 -27.42
N SER A 707 -25.10 3.18 -28.67
CA SER A 707 -25.94 2.86 -29.84
C SER A 707 -24.96 2.48 -30.95
N THR A 708 -25.07 1.26 -31.47
CA THR A 708 -24.28 0.74 -32.60
C THR A 708 -24.27 1.73 -33.76
N PRO A 709 -23.11 2.32 -34.12
CA PRO A 709 -23.01 3.16 -35.32
C PRO A 709 -22.50 2.33 -36.50
N ALA A 710 -23.12 2.52 -37.66
CA ALA A 710 -22.51 2.15 -38.93
C ALA A 710 -21.10 2.78 -39.04
N SER A 711 -20.14 2.05 -39.59
CA SER A 711 -18.74 2.47 -39.67
C SER A 711 -18.61 3.79 -40.44
N SER A 712 -18.02 4.81 -39.80
CA SER A 712 -17.74 6.07 -40.49
C SER A 712 -16.63 5.84 -41.54
N PRO A 713 -16.58 6.62 -42.65
CA PRO A 713 -15.50 6.53 -43.64
C PRO A 713 -14.10 6.63 -43.00
N THR A 714 -13.98 7.41 -41.93
CA THR A 714 -12.75 7.53 -41.13
C THR A 714 -12.39 6.24 -40.41
N GLN A 715 -13.35 5.53 -39.82
CA GLN A 715 -13.11 4.24 -39.18
C GLN A 715 -12.71 3.17 -40.20
N ALA A 716 -13.35 3.16 -41.39
CA ALA A 716 -12.98 2.25 -42.47
C ALA A 716 -11.56 2.51 -42.99
N TYR A 717 -11.18 3.78 -43.17
CA TYR A 717 -9.81 4.17 -43.53
C TYR A 717 -8.78 3.74 -42.48
N LEU A 718 -9.03 4.02 -41.19
CA LEU A 718 -8.10 3.65 -40.12
C LEU A 718 -7.99 2.13 -39.95
N PHE A 719 -9.09 1.40 -40.13
CA PHE A 719 -9.07 -0.06 -40.17
C PHE A 719 -8.16 -0.56 -41.29
N LEU A 720 -8.34 -0.05 -42.51
CA LEU A 720 -7.53 -0.43 -43.66
C LEU A 720 -6.06 -0.06 -43.47
N TYR A 721 -5.76 1.14 -42.97
CA TYR A 721 -4.39 1.56 -42.66
C TYR A 721 -3.73 0.60 -41.66
N ASN A 722 -4.39 0.30 -40.54
CA ASN A 722 -3.84 -0.59 -39.52
C ASN A 722 -3.68 -2.03 -40.05
N LEU A 723 -4.59 -2.50 -40.89
CA LEU A 723 -4.52 -3.82 -41.52
C LEU A 723 -3.35 -3.92 -42.51
N VAL A 724 -3.16 -2.89 -43.34
CA VAL A 724 -2.02 -2.81 -44.27
C VAL A 724 -0.70 -2.74 -43.51
N SER A 725 -0.61 -1.89 -42.48
CA SER A 725 0.59 -1.80 -41.65
C SER A 725 0.88 -3.10 -40.90
N LEU A 726 -0.15 -3.79 -40.38
CA LEU A 726 -0.01 -5.11 -39.78
C LEU A 726 0.53 -6.13 -40.78
N GLY A 727 -0.02 -6.16 -41.99
CA GLY A 727 0.41 -7.07 -43.05
C GLY A 727 1.88 -6.84 -43.47
N LEU A 728 2.27 -5.58 -43.64
CA LEU A 728 3.64 -5.21 -44.01
C LEU A 728 4.64 -5.59 -42.91
N TRP A 729 4.36 -5.24 -41.65
CA TRP A 729 5.23 -5.61 -40.53
C TRP A 729 5.27 -7.12 -40.29
N SER A 730 4.15 -7.82 -40.40
CA SER A 730 4.11 -9.29 -40.28
C SER A 730 4.92 -9.97 -41.37
N THR A 731 4.81 -9.50 -42.62
CA THR A 731 5.60 -10.01 -43.75
C THR A 731 7.09 -9.81 -43.49
N LEU A 732 7.46 -8.63 -42.99
CA LEU A 732 8.85 -8.26 -42.76
C LEU A 732 9.46 -9.03 -41.59
N THR A 733 8.73 -9.20 -40.48
CA THR A 733 9.13 -10.05 -39.35
C THR A 733 9.23 -11.52 -39.77
N PHE A 734 8.26 -12.02 -40.54
CA PHE A 734 8.30 -13.39 -41.04
C PHE A 734 9.51 -13.63 -41.95
N ARG A 735 9.76 -12.75 -42.93
CA ARG A 735 10.92 -12.87 -43.83
C ARG A 735 12.24 -12.83 -43.05
N LEU A 736 12.36 -11.96 -42.06
CA LEU A 736 13.54 -11.93 -41.19
C LEU A 736 13.75 -13.25 -40.46
N LEU A 737 12.73 -13.73 -39.73
CA LEU A 737 12.83 -14.96 -38.94
C LEU A 737 13.07 -16.19 -39.81
N PHE A 738 12.41 -16.26 -40.96
CA PHE A 738 12.56 -17.36 -41.91
C PHE A 738 13.96 -17.37 -42.52
N SER A 739 14.48 -16.23 -42.97
CA SER A 739 15.83 -16.15 -43.52
C SER A 739 16.91 -16.41 -42.46
N LEU A 740 16.72 -15.98 -41.21
CA LEU A 740 17.61 -16.34 -40.09
C LEU A 740 17.58 -17.84 -39.78
N PHE A 741 16.40 -18.47 -39.84
CA PHE A 741 16.25 -19.90 -39.66
C PHE A 741 16.92 -20.70 -40.79
N GLN A 742 16.81 -20.25 -42.04
CA GLN A 742 17.52 -20.84 -43.17
C GLN A 742 19.04 -20.75 -42.99
N ILE A 743 19.55 -19.55 -42.68
CA ILE A 743 20.99 -19.33 -42.43
C ILE A 743 21.49 -20.20 -41.26
N TYR A 744 20.71 -20.33 -40.19
CA TYR A 744 21.05 -21.21 -39.06
C TYR A 744 21.06 -22.69 -39.46
N SER A 745 20.07 -23.14 -40.22
CA SER A 745 19.94 -24.54 -40.64
C SER A 745 21.05 -24.96 -41.61
N ASP A 746 21.43 -24.08 -42.54
CA ASP A 746 22.51 -24.32 -43.51
C ASP A 746 23.90 -24.37 -42.84
N SER A 747 24.08 -23.70 -41.69
CA SER A 747 25.35 -23.72 -40.94
C SER A 747 25.72 -25.09 -40.34
N HIS A 748 24.78 -26.05 -40.31
CA HIS A 748 24.98 -27.41 -39.77
C HIS A 748 24.95 -28.51 -40.86
N GLY A 749 24.89 -28.16 -42.15
CA GLY A 749 24.90 -29.11 -43.28
C GLY A 749 25.99 -28.80 -44.30
N SER A 750 26.79 -29.81 -44.68
CA SER A 750 27.80 -29.68 -45.75
C SER A 750 27.14 -29.45 -47.12
N TYR A 751 27.07 -28.20 -47.58
CA TYR A 751 27.20 -27.85 -49.00
C TYR A 751 27.51 -26.35 -49.14
N SER A 752 28.71 -26.04 -49.65
CA SER A 752 29.10 -24.70 -50.07
C SER A 752 28.42 -24.34 -51.39
N SER A 753 27.68 -23.24 -51.43
CA SER A 753 27.32 -22.54 -52.67
C SER A 753 27.22 -21.05 -52.37
N GLU A 754 27.83 -20.25 -53.24
CA GLU A 754 27.92 -18.80 -53.17
C GLU A 754 26.56 -18.13 -52.98
N GLY A 755 26.46 -17.20 -52.00
CA GLY A 755 25.37 -16.21 -51.95
C GLY A 755 24.83 -15.91 -50.56
N GLU A 756 25.29 -14.81 -49.96
CA GLU A 756 24.54 -13.99 -48.99
C GLU A 756 24.10 -14.64 -47.66
N GLY A 757 25.04 -14.83 -46.72
CA GLY A 757 24.70 -15.04 -45.30
C GLY A 757 24.04 -13.80 -44.66
N VAL A 758 24.22 -13.61 -43.35
CA VAL A 758 23.67 -12.48 -42.58
C VAL A 758 23.87 -11.10 -43.25
N ALA A 759 24.97 -10.93 -43.99
CA ALA A 759 25.30 -9.71 -44.75
C ALA A 759 24.30 -9.34 -45.86
N GLY A 760 23.62 -10.31 -46.48
CA GLY A 760 22.64 -10.04 -47.55
C GLY A 760 21.26 -9.62 -47.05
N LEU A 761 20.95 -9.91 -45.77
CA LEU A 761 19.63 -9.62 -45.18
C LEU A 761 19.27 -8.14 -45.22
N PHE A 762 20.27 -7.25 -45.07
CA PHE A 762 20.05 -5.82 -45.20
C PHE A 762 19.56 -5.46 -46.61
N VAL A 763 20.26 -5.90 -47.66
CA VAL A 763 19.90 -5.60 -49.06
C VAL A 763 18.52 -6.17 -49.40
N TYR A 764 18.21 -7.36 -48.90
CA TYR A 764 16.93 -8.03 -49.14
C TYR A 764 15.75 -7.36 -48.42
N LEU A 765 15.89 -7.01 -47.14
CA LEU A 765 14.78 -6.55 -46.29
C LEU A 765 14.64 -5.04 -46.23
N PHE A 766 15.73 -4.28 -46.42
CA PHE A 766 15.74 -2.84 -46.26
C PHE A 766 14.77 -2.09 -47.19
N PRO A 767 14.61 -2.45 -48.49
CA PRO A 767 13.64 -1.77 -49.35
C PRO A 767 12.21 -1.84 -48.79
N LEU A 768 11.81 -3.00 -48.26
CA LEU A 768 10.50 -3.20 -47.65
C LEU A 768 10.41 -2.50 -46.28
N LEU A 769 11.47 -2.52 -45.47
CA LEU A 769 11.52 -1.77 -44.21
C LEU A 769 11.35 -0.27 -44.46
N ARG A 770 12.07 0.27 -45.44
CA ARG A 770 12.04 1.69 -45.78
C ARG A 770 10.65 2.14 -46.15
N THR A 771 9.94 1.39 -46.99
CA THR A 771 8.56 1.71 -47.35
C THR A 771 7.63 1.58 -46.15
N THR A 772 7.77 0.51 -45.37
CA THR A 772 6.89 0.22 -44.23
C THR A 772 7.03 1.26 -43.12
N GLN A 773 8.26 1.61 -42.74
CA GLN A 773 8.53 2.63 -41.72
C GLN A 773 8.15 4.04 -42.19
N SER A 774 8.26 4.34 -43.49
CA SER A 774 7.85 5.64 -44.04
C SER A 774 6.35 5.89 -43.94
N LEU A 775 5.52 4.84 -43.98
CA LEU A 775 4.07 4.96 -43.79
C LEU A 775 3.71 5.49 -42.39
N ALA A 776 4.56 5.31 -41.38
CA ALA A 776 4.33 5.84 -40.04
C ALA A 776 4.27 7.39 -40.00
N ALA A 777 4.78 8.08 -41.03
CA ALA A 777 4.58 9.53 -41.17
C ALA A 777 3.09 9.91 -41.30
N LEU A 778 2.25 9.01 -41.82
CA LEU A 778 0.80 9.21 -41.86
C LEU A 778 0.19 9.27 -40.46
N GLU A 779 0.78 8.64 -39.44
CA GLU A 779 0.31 8.74 -38.05
C GLU A 779 0.46 10.17 -37.50
N ILE A 780 1.52 10.86 -37.92
CA ILE A 780 1.71 12.28 -37.61
C ILE A 780 0.59 13.10 -38.27
N LEU A 781 0.23 12.79 -39.52
CA LEU A 781 -0.89 13.46 -40.19
C LEU A 781 -2.24 13.10 -39.53
N HIS A 782 -2.45 11.85 -39.10
CA HIS A 782 -3.67 11.43 -38.42
C HIS A 782 -3.87 12.19 -37.11
N SER A 783 -2.80 12.42 -36.35
CA SER A 783 -2.84 13.20 -35.11
C SER A 783 -2.97 14.71 -35.39
N LEU A 784 -2.27 15.25 -36.40
CA LEU A 784 -2.36 16.67 -36.78
C LEU A 784 -3.75 17.08 -37.28
N PHE A 785 -4.39 16.24 -38.09
CA PHE A 785 -5.73 16.50 -38.64
C PHE A 785 -6.87 15.99 -37.73
N GLY A 786 -6.55 15.45 -36.54
CA GLY A 786 -7.54 14.99 -35.59
C GLY A 786 -8.32 13.74 -36.01
N LEU A 787 -7.80 12.96 -36.98
CA LEU A 787 -8.33 11.64 -37.35
C LEU A 787 -8.18 10.64 -36.20
N VAL A 788 -7.14 10.81 -35.36
CA VAL A 788 -6.91 10.04 -34.13
C VAL A 788 -6.69 11.00 -32.96
N ARG A 789 -7.20 10.66 -31.78
CA ARG A 789 -7.06 11.44 -30.54
C ARG A 789 -5.66 11.26 -29.91
N ALA A 790 -4.62 11.65 -30.63
CA ALA A 790 -3.24 11.63 -30.15
C ALA A 790 -2.62 13.03 -30.29
N SER A 791 -1.68 13.39 -29.39
CA SER A 791 -0.96 14.65 -29.52
C SER A 791 0.03 14.56 -30.67
N ALA A 792 -0.09 15.48 -31.64
CA ALA A 792 0.81 15.53 -32.78
C ALA A 792 2.29 15.62 -32.38
N VAL A 793 2.59 16.32 -31.28
CA VAL A 793 3.97 16.46 -30.78
C VAL A 793 4.51 15.11 -30.31
N THR A 794 3.72 14.36 -29.52
CA THR A 794 4.16 13.05 -29.00
C THR A 794 4.24 12.02 -30.11
N THR A 795 3.29 12.01 -31.05
CA THR A 795 3.31 11.12 -32.21
C THR A 795 4.50 11.42 -33.12
N THR A 796 4.84 12.71 -33.30
CA THR A 796 6.04 13.12 -34.04
C THR A 796 7.30 12.60 -33.35
N MET A 797 7.44 12.78 -32.03
CA MET A 797 8.60 12.27 -31.30
C MET A 797 8.73 10.74 -31.38
N GLN A 798 7.61 10.01 -31.31
CA GLN A 798 7.60 8.54 -31.40
C GLN A 798 8.02 8.01 -32.77
N VAL A 799 7.69 8.73 -33.85
CA VAL A 799 7.98 8.28 -35.22
C VAL A 799 9.32 8.83 -35.74
N ALA A 800 9.73 10.02 -35.29
CA ALA A 800 10.91 10.72 -35.81
C ALA A 800 12.23 9.97 -35.57
N SER A 801 12.39 9.28 -34.44
CA SER A 801 13.61 8.53 -34.14
C SER A 801 13.84 7.38 -35.13
N ARG A 802 12.82 6.57 -35.39
CA ARG A 802 12.90 5.46 -36.35
C ARG A 802 13.01 5.95 -37.79
N LEU A 803 12.37 7.07 -38.14
CA LEU A 803 12.57 7.70 -39.45
C LEU A 803 14.01 8.22 -39.61
N LEU A 804 14.59 8.83 -38.57
CA LEU A 804 15.99 9.24 -38.57
C LEU A 804 16.93 8.04 -38.76
N LEU A 805 16.64 6.90 -38.12
CA LEU A 805 17.44 5.69 -38.33
C LEU A 805 17.28 5.14 -39.74
N VAL A 806 16.07 4.99 -40.26
CA VAL A 806 15.85 4.42 -41.61
C VAL A 806 16.40 5.34 -42.70
N TRP A 807 16.16 6.64 -42.63
CA TRP A 807 16.56 7.58 -43.68
C TRP A 807 17.91 8.24 -43.42
N GLY A 808 18.20 8.64 -42.19
CA GLY A 808 19.43 9.36 -41.82
C GLY A 808 20.64 8.46 -41.55
N VAL A 809 20.42 7.20 -41.16
CA VAL A 809 21.50 6.24 -40.88
C VAL A 809 21.52 5.14 -41.93
N MET A 810 20.48 4.31 -41.99
CA MET A 810 20.47 3.12 -42.84
C MET A 810 20.48 3.49 -44.34
N TYR A 811 19.63 4.42 -44.79
CA TYR A 811 19.60 4.79 -46.21
C TYR A 811 20.88 5.50 -46.65
N ILE A 812 21.31 6.56 -45.94
CA ILE A 812 22.48 7.37 -46.32
C ILE A 812 23.75 6.53 -46.41
N PHE A 813 23.96 5.58 -45.50
CA PHE A 813 25.17 4.75 -45.44
C PHE A 813 24.97 3.34 -46.02
N SER A 814 24.03 3.21 -46.97
CA SER A 814 23.77 1.96 -47.71
C SER A 814 24.08 2.08 -49.21
N PRO A 815 24.18 0.94 -49.93
CA PRO A 815 24.27 0.89 -51.38
C PRO A 815 23.09 1.55 -52.12
N PHE A 816 21.98 1.84 -51.44
CA PHE A 816 20.78 2.43 -52.04
C PHE A 816 20.81 3.97 -52.09
N SER A 817 21.80 4.63 -51.50
CA SER A 817 21.91 6.09 -51.45
C SER A 817 22.44 6.70 -52.75
N PRO A 818 21.75 7.66 -53.38
CA PRO A 818 22.25 8.37 -54.55
C PRO A 818 23.21 9.54 -54.20
N THR A 819 23.33 9.91 -52.93
CA THR A 819 24.03 11.15 -52.48
C THR A 819 25.51 10.95 -52.15
N LEU A 820 26.06 9.74 -52.35
CA LEU A 820 27.49 9.45 -52.20
C LEU A 820 28.09 8.89 -53.49
N PRO A 821 28.49 9.77 -54.43
CA PRO A 821 29.68 9.54 -55.24
C PRO A 821 30.74 10.63 -54.91
N ILE A 822 32.01 10.19 -54.81
CA ILE A 822 33.25 11.01 -54.79
C ILE A 822 33.72 11.51 -53.40
N PHE A 823 34.59 10.73 -52.76
CA PHE A 823 35.87 11.22 -52.22
C PHE A 823 36.94 10.17 -52.54
N GLU A 824 37.75 10.52 -53.54
CA GLU A 824 38.99 9.91 -54.07
C GLU A 824 39.32 8.41 -53.92
N PHE A 825 39.63 7.86 -55.10
CA PHE A 825 40.06 6.52 -55.39
C PHE A 825 41.58 6.42 -55.18
N ASP A 826 42.03 6.07 -53.96
CA ASP A 826 43.43 5.68 -53.75
C ASP A 826 43.60 4.18 -54.03
N GLY A 827 43.78 3.85 -55.32
CA GLY A 827 44.66 2.80 -55.86
C GLY A 827 44.66 1.36 -55.31
N THR A 828 43.91 1.03 -54.27
CA THR A 828 44.04 -0.21 -53.47
C THR A 828 42.76 -1.06 -53.48
N GLY A 829 41.74 -0.66 -54.24
CA GLY A 829 40.61 -1.54 -54.58
C GLY A 829 39.63 -1.87 -53.46
N ALA A 830 39.58 -1.10 -52.37
CA ALA A 830 38.55 -1.25 -51.33
C ALA A 830 37.76 0.06 -51.14
N ASN A 831 36.54 0.13 -51.68
CA ASN A 831 35.54 1.14 -51.28
C ASN A 831 35.41 1.09 -49.74
N LYS A 832 35.36 2.22 -49.04
CA LYS A 832 35.56 2.26 -47.57
C LYS A 832 34.43 2.93 -46.78
N TYR A 833 33.21 3.07 -47.33
CA TYR A 833 32.21 3.98 -46.73
C TYR A 833 30.75 3.51 -46.63
N PHE A 834 30.38 2.28 -47.02
CA PHE A 834 29.05 1.74 -46.66
C PHE A 834 29.12 1.16 -45.24
N LEU A 835 28.23 1.63 -44.36
CA LEU A 835 28.08 1.11 -43.01
C LEU A 835 27.30 -0.21 -43.03
N LEU A 836 26.39 -0.39 -43.99
CA LEU A 836 25.49 -1.54 -44.10
C LEU A 836 25.58 -2.09 -45.53
N GLY A 837 25.66 -3.42 -45.68
CA GLY A 837 25.66 -4.07 -47.00
C GLY A 837 26.91 -3.85 -47.87
N HIS A 838 28.07 -3.49 -47.28
CA HIS A 838 29.31 -3.22 -48.04
C HIS A 838 29.99 -4.48 -48.62
N GLY A 839 29.63 -5.69 -48.19
CA GLY A 839 30.32 -6.90 -48.66
C GLY A 839 29.41 -8.09 -48.60
N MET A 840 28.92 -8.54 -49.75
CA MET A 840 28.11 -9.76 -49.93
C MET A 840 28.89 -11.06 -49.61
N ARG A 841 29.99 -10.98 -48.84
CA ARG A 841 30.91 -12.08 -48.52
C ARG A 841 31.10 -12.34 -47.01
N SER A 842 30.89 -11.38 -46.10
CA SER A 842 31.00 -11.61 -44.65
C SER A 842 30.17 -10.63 -43.81
N ALA A 843 29.60 -11.12 -42.70
CA ALA A 843 28.73 -10.33 -41.82
C ALA A 843 29.52 -9.25 -41.05
N GLN A 844 29.05 -8.01 -41.07
CA GLN A 844 29.60 -6.90 -40.30
C GLN A 844 28.83 -6.68 -38.99
N LEU A 845 29.45 -6.01 -38.02
CA LEU A 845 28.76 -5.70 -36.76
C LEU A 845 27.49 -4.86 -36.97
N SER A 846 27.51 -3.95 -37.94
CA SER A 846 26.34 -3.14 -38.33
C SER A 846 25.16 -3.98 -38.85
N ASP A 847 25.41 -5.09 -39.54
CA ASP A 847 24.35 -5.98 -40.03
C ASP A 847 23.59 -6.63 -38.86
N TRP A 848 24.29 -6.96 -37.78
CA TRP A 848 23.67 -7.44 -36.53
C TRP A 848 22.85 -6.36 -35.82
N GLY A 849 23.32 -5.11 -35.83
CA GLY A 849 22.54 -3.96 -35.34
C GLY A 849 21.26 -3.73 -36.14
N PHE A 850 21.30 -3.91 -37.46
CA PHE A 850 20.11 -3.87 -38.31
C PHE A 850 19.11 -4.97 -37.95
N ILE A 851 19.57 -6.22 -37.81
CA ILE A 851 18.73 -7.37 -37.46
C ILE A 851 18.08 -7.19 -36.09
N GLY A 852 18.83 -6.72 -35.10
CA GLY A 852 18.31 -6.44 -33.77
C GLY A 852 17.21 -5.35 -33.78
N CYS A 853 17.42 -4.26 -34.53
CA CYS A 853 16.38 -3.25 -34.75
C CYS A 853 15.14 -3.87 -35.42
N LEU A 854 15.35 -4.65 -36.48
CA LEU A 854 14.27 -5.20 -37.29
C LEU A 854 13.41 -6.22 -36.53
N PHE A 855 14.05 -7.06 -35.73
CA PHE A 855 13.38 -8.01 -34.85
C PHE A 855 12.55 -7.28 -33.79
N ALA A 856 13.18 -6.35 -33.06
CA ALA A 856 12.51 -5.61 -31.99
C ALA A 856 11.34 -4.75 -32.51
N TRP A 857 11.56 -4.00 -33.59
CA TRP A 857 10.52 -3.20 -34.24
C TRP A 857 9.42 -4.09 -34.82
N GLY A 858 9.80 -5.12 -35.57
CA GLY A 858 8.85 -5.99 -36.25
C GLY A 858 7.85 -6.65 -35.30
N VAL A 859 8.33 -7.31 -34.24
CA VAL A 859 7.47 -7.97 -33.26
C VAL A 859 6.59 -6.93 -32.53
N THR A 860 7.15 -5.79 -32.15
CA THR A 860 6.41 -4.72 -31.46
C THR A 860 5.28 -4.14 -32.34
N GLU A 861 5.57 -3.90 -33.61
CA GLU A 861 4.60 -3.31 -34.55
C GLU A 861 3.50 -4.30 -34.93
N CYS A 862 3.80 -5.60 -35.05
CA CYS A 862 2.78 -6.64 -35.23
C CYS A 862 1.78 -6.64 -34.08
N ILE A 863 2.25 -6.54 -32.84
CA ILE A 863 1.39 -6.47 -31.66
C ILE A 863 0.58 -5.16 -31.65
N ARG A 864 1.21 -4.02 -31.95
CA ARG A 864 0.57 -2.70 -31.93
C ARG A 864 -0.54 -2.57 -32.97
N TYR A 865 -0.25 -2.87 -34.23
CA TYR A 865 -1.25 -2.79 -35.29
C TYR A 865 -2.31 -3.89 -35.17
N GLY A 866 -1.92 -5.10 -34.73
CA GLY A 866 -2.86 -6.17 -34.40
C GLY A 866 -3.88 -5.71 -33.37
N PHE A 867 -3.41 -5.09 -32.28
CA PHE A 867 -4.30 -4.50 -31.28
C PHE A 867 -5.24 -3.45 -31.88
N PHE A 868 -4.76 -2.53 -32.72
CA PHE A 868 -5.60 -1.48 -33.32
C PHE A 868 -6.65 -2.04 -34.28
N VAL A 869 -6.33 -3.09 -35.03
CA VAL A 869 -7.29 -3.82 -35.87
C VAL A 869 -8.42 -4.40 -35.01
N PHE A 870 -8.09 -5.14 -33.95
CA PHE A 870 -9.11 -5.72 -33.04
C PHE A 870 -9.90 -4.64 -32.27
N GLN A 871 -9.25 -3.54 -31.91
CA GLN A 871 -9.92 -2.42 -31.23
C GLN A 871 -10.97 -1.76 -32.13
N ILE A 872 -10.70 -1.59 -33.43
CA ILE A 872 -11.65 -1.00 -34.38
C ILE A 872 -12.80 -1.96 -34.70
N LEU A 873 -12.54 -3.28 -34.70
CA LEU A 873 -13.58 -4.30 -34.93
C LEU A 873 -14.63 -4.38 -33.80
N GLY A 874 -14.34 -3.86 -32.61
CA GLY A 874 -15.30 -3.75 -31.51
C GLY A 874 -15.77 -5.08 -30.89
N GLN A 875 -15.24 -6.22 -31.34
CA GLN A 875 -15.61 -7.56 -30.85
C GLN A 875 -14.79 -8.02 -29.63
N GLY A 876 -14.00 -7.14 -29.04
CA GLY A 876 -13.06 -7.46 -27.96
C GLY A 876 -11.67 -7.84 -28.48
N ILE A 877 -10.65 -7.60 -27.65
CA ILE A 877 -9.24 -7.83 -28.02
C ILE A 877 -8.81 -9.20 -27.47
N PRO A 878 -8.20 -10.08 -28.29
CA PRO A 878 -7.71 -11.36 -27.82
C PRO A 878 -6.76 -11.22 -26.62
N LYS A 879 -6.97 -12.05 -25.58
CA LYS A 879 -6.16 -12.01 -24.34
C LYS A 879 -4.66 -12.16 -24.63
N ALA A 880 -4.28 -12.95 -25.62
CA ALA A 880 -2.89 -13.13 -26.03
C ALA A 880 -2.26 -11.82 -26.56
N ILE A 881 -2.98 -11.05 -27.39
CA ILE A 881 -2.48 -9.77 -27.94
C ILE A 881 -2.39 -8.73 -26.83
N LEU A 882 -3.36 -8.71 -25.91
CA LEU A 882 -3.34 -7.84 -24.74
C LEU A 882 -2.14 -8.17 -23.83
N TRP A 883 -1.92 -9.45 -23.55
CA TRP A 883 -0.78 -9.91 -22.75
C TRP A 883 0.55 -9.58 -23.41
N LEU A 884 0.72 -9.90 -24.70
CA LEU A 884 1.93 -9.59 -25.45
C LEU A 884 2.24 -8.09 -25.40
N ARG A 885 1.24 -7.24 -25.63
CA ARG A 885 1.40 -5.77 -25.60
C ARG A 885 1.99 -5.23 -24.29
N TYR A 886 1.65 -5.84 -23.15
CA TYR A 886 2.10 -5.37 -21.84
C TYR A 886 3.34 -6.09 -21.30
N ASN A 887 3.76 -7.20 -21.92
CA ASN A 887 4.88 -8.01 -21.42
C ASN A 887 6.09 -8.05 -22.35
N THR A 888 5.93 -7.89 -23.67
CA THR A 888 7.08 -8.03 -24.59
C THR A 888 8.07 -6.87 -24.50
N PHE A 889 7.68 -5.73 -23.90
CA PHE A 889 8.57 -4.58 -23.77
C PHE A 889 9.83 -4.89 -22.93
N PHE A 890 9.74 -5.77 -21.92
CA PHE A 890 10.89 -6.14 -21.09
C PHE A 890 12.06 -6.73 -21.89
N ILE A 891 11.77 -7.38 -23.02
CA ILE A 891 12.77 -8.03 -23.88
C ILE A 891 13.03 -7.19 -25.13
N LEU A 892 11.96 -6.75 -25.81
CA LEU A 892 12.09 -6.07 -27.10
C LEU A 892 12.64 -4.65 -26.96
N TYR A 893 12.38 -3.96 -25.84
CA TYR A 893 12.87 -2.61 -25.64
C TYR A 893 14.40 -2.56 -25.51
N PRO A 894 15.07 -3.35 -24.61
CA PRO A 894 16.54 -3.43 -24.57
C PRO A 894 17.17 -3.80 -25.90
N VAL A 895 16.61 -4.81 -26.60
CA VAL A 895 17.13 -5.27 -27.89
C VAL A 895 17.02 -4.18 -28.95
N GLY A 896 15.88 -3.48 -29.01
CA GLY A 896 15.67 -2.38 -29.93
C GLY A 896 16.64 -1.23 -29.66
N ILE A 897 16.60 -0.65 -28.46
CA ILE A 897 17.37 0.56 -28.14
C ILE A 897 18.89 0.34 -28.19
N SER A 898 19.38 -0.84 -27.79
CA SER A 898 20.81 -1.16 -27.88
C SER A 898 21.26 -1.25 -29.34
N SER A 899 20.45 -1.88 -30.19
CA SER A 899 20.70 -1.97 -31.63
C SER A 899 20.66 -0.61 -32.33
N GLU A 900 19.70 0.25 -31.95
CA GLU A 900 19.58 1.63 -32.45
C GLU A 900 20.82 2.47 -32.08
N CYS A 901 21.18 2.49 -30.79
CA CYS A 901 22.37 3.20 -30.30
C CYS A 901 23.65 2.68 -30.95
N PHE A 902 23.75 1.37 -31.14
CA PHE A 902 24.90 0.74 -31.76
C PHE A 902 25.09 1.18 -33.22
N LEU A 903 24.02 1.21 -34.02
CA LEU A 903 24.06 1.72 -35.39
C LEU A 903 24.43 3.21 -35.45
N ILE A 904 23.88 4.04 -34.55
CA ILE A 904 24.23 5.47 -34.48
C ILE A 904 25.69 5.65 -34.09
N TYR A 905 26.19 4.89 -33.11
CA TYR A 905 27.60 4.94 -32.69
C TYR A 905 28.54 4.61 -33.84
N LEU A 906 28.30 3.49 -34.54
CA LEU A 906 29.11 3.13 -35.70
C LEU A 906 29.05 4.19 -36.81
N THR A 907 27.91 4.85 -36.98
CA THR A 907 27.77 5.97 -37.92
C THR A 907 28.65 7.15 -37.48
N VAL A 908 28.60 7.54 -36.21
CA VAL A 908 29.40 8.66 -35.67
C VAL A 908 30.90 8.37 -35.81
N VAL A 909 31.35 7.16 -35.52
CA VAL A 909 32.77 6.77 -35.62
C VAL A 909 33.25 6.81 -37.07
N ASN A 910 32.46 6.27 -38.01
CA ASN A 910 32.88 6.12 -39.41
C ASN A 910 32.58 7.34 -40.30
N ALA A 911 31.72 8.26 -39.87
CA ALA A 911 31.38 9.48 -40.62
C ALA A 911 32.38 10.63 -40.40
N SER A 912 33.67 10.43 -40.70
CA SER A 912 34.70 11.48 -40.60
C SER A 912 34.59 12.58 -41.67
N GLY A 913 33.83 12.34 -42.75
CA GLY A 913 33.66 13.26 -43.88
C GLY A 913 32.29 13.93 -44.07
N LEU A 914 31.30 13.72 -43.19
CA LEU A 914 29.98 14.39 -43.29
C LEU A 914 29.96 15.78 -42.65
N LEU A 915 28.96 16.62 -43.00
CA LEU A 915 28.70 17.90 -42.34
C LEU A 915 28.79 17.75 -40.81
N SER A 916 29.73 18.46 -40.18
CA SER A 916 30.01 18.35 -38.74
C SER A 916 28.75 18.49 -37.87
N ILE A 917 27.78 19.28 -38.34
CA ILE A 917 26.48 19.49 -37.68
C ILE A 917 25.67 18.18 -37.55
N PHE A 918 25.63 17.34 -38.59
CA PHE A 918 24.89 16.08 -38.57
C PHE A 918 25.53 15.09 -37.57
N ARG A 919 26.86 15.01 -37.56
CA ARG A 919 27.62 14.21 -36.60
C ARG A 919 27.37 14.65 -35.16
N PHE A 920 27.39 15.96 -34.88
CA PHE A 920 27.06 16.49 -33.54
C PHE A 920 25.61 16.23 -33.13
N ALA A 921 24.67 16.25 -34.07
CA ALA A 921 23.27 15.89 -33.80
C ALA A 921 23.12 14.43 -33.38
N LEU A 922 23.82 13.50 -34.05
CA LEU A 922 23.83 12.08 -33.66
C LEU A 922 24.49 11.84 -32.29
N ILE A 923 25.58 12.56 -31.98
CA ILE A 923 26.22 12.51 -30.66
C ILE A 923 25.26 13.01 -29.57
N ALA A 924 24.55 14.11 -29.82
CA ALA A 924 23.55 14.63 -28.89
C ALA A 924 22.42 13.62 -28.63
N ILE A 925 22.00 12.88 -29.67
CA ILE A 925 21.00 11.81 -29.52
C ILE A 925 21.52 10.68 -28.64
N LEU A 926 22.76 10.21 -28.85
CA LEU A 926 23.38 9.17 -27.99
C LEU A 926 23.49 9.61 -26.52
N LEU A 927 23.86 10.87 -26.27
CA LEU A 927 23.96 11.44 -24.92
C LEU A 927 22.60 11.54 -24.21
N VAL A 928 21.50 11.62 -24.95
CA VAL A 928 20.14 11.59 -24.38
C VAL A 928 19.65 10.15 -24.19
N TYR A 929 19.93 9.27 -25.16
CA TYR A 929 19.41 7.90 -25.18
C TYR A 929 20.03 7.01 -24.09
N ILE A 930 21.35 7.07 -23.87
CA ILE A 930 22.06 6.18 -22.94
C ILE A 930 21.65 6.41 -21.47
N PRO A 931 21.59 7.65 -20.93
CA PRO A 931 21.11 7.91 -19.57
C PRO A 931 19.61 7.63 -19.40
N GLY A 932 18.82 7.83 -20.45
CA GLY A 932 17.38 7.54 -20.46
C GLY A 932 17.07 6.05 -20.24
N MET A 933 17.93 5.15 -20.72
CA MET A 933 17.76 3.70 -20.50
C MET A 933 17.85 3.29 -19.03
N ALA A 934 18.82 3.85 -18.28
CA ALA A 934 19.02 3.50 -16.87
C ALA A 934 17.80 3.90 -16.01
N ASN A 935 17.21 5.07 -16.29
CA ASN A 935 16.05 5.56 -15.54
C ASN A 935 14.79 4.72 -15.77
N LEU A 936 14.61 4.10 -16.94
CA LEU A 936 13.44 3.28 -17.27
C LEU A 936 13.49 1.84 -16.71
N PHE A 937 14.68 1.34 -16.34
CA PHE A 937 14.85 0.00 -15.75
C PHE A 937 15.07 0.03 -14.23
N ILE A 938 15.53 1.16 -13.67
CA ILE A 938 15.92 1.29 -12.25
C ILE A 938 14.80 1.96 -11.41
N THR A 939 13.70 2.37 -12.01
CA THR A 939 12.52 2.85 -11.27
C THR A 939 11.40 1.80 -11.30
N PRO A 940 11.01 1.21 -10.15
CA PRO A 940 9.83 0.34 -10.06
C PRO A 940 8.52 1.12 -10.29
#